data_AF-A0AAU9W8S2-F1
#
_entry.id   AF-A0AAU9W8S2-F1
#
_cell.length_a   1.000
_cell.length_b   1.000
_cell.length_c   1.000
_cell.angle_alpha   90.00
_cell.angle_beta   90.00
_cell.angle_gamma   90.00
#
_symmetry.space_group_name_H-M   'P 1'
#
loop_
_entity.id
_entity.type
_entity.pdbx_description
1 polymer ?
#
loop_
_entity_poly.entity_id
_entity_poly.type
_entity_poly.pdbx_seq_one_letter_code
_entity_poly.pdbx_strand_id
1 'polypeptide(L)'
;MTPFMSLALFVALFLLNSDRIQKAIEICSECLILLNGTDQNSKDQFDSALLQFYSDIYSVLFSAYRHISDYISAERYGRKLAIAITTKIGDRQGEVSCYVNLGAVFTSLGQYDKAEEHLQKALVITTEIGHREGEASCYGNLGTVFTSLGQYDKAEEYLQKALGITTEIGDRGGEASCYGNLALVITTEIGDRQGEASCYGNLGTVFKSLGQYDKAEEHLQKALVITTEIGDREGEASCYGNLSTVFNSLGQYDKAEDYLQKALVIRTEIGDRQGEASCYVNLGAVFTSLGQYDKAEEHLQKALVITTEIGHREGEASCYGNLGTVFTSLGQYDKAEDYLQKALVIRTEIGDRQGEATDYGNLGTVFTSLGQYDKAEEHLQKALVITTEIGDRQGEATDYGDLGTVFTSLGQYDKAEEYLQKALGITTEIGDRGGEASCYGNLGTVFTSLGQYDKAEEYLQKALVITTEIGDRQGEASCYGNLGTVFKSLGQYDKAEEYLQKALVIRTEIGDRRGEASCYGKLGTVFTSLGQYDKAEEYLRKALVIRTEIGDREGEATDYGNRGTVFESLGQYDKAEEYLQKALVIRTEIGDREGEASCYGNLGTVFTSLGQYDKAEEYLQKALVIRTEIGDRRGEASCYGNLGTVFRSLGQYDKAEEYLQKALVITTEIGDRGGEASCYGNLGTVFTSLGQYDKAEEYLQKALVISTEIGDREGEATDYGNLGNLFRTVGDFEASEVCLEKALFISRDIGDGRREFEILGGYAVLYLCQDKIKDSLSCLHLCIEKYEELRYFLGANDQFKTSFLEDTGIFPYKLLCTLLCDTGNARDALYVEELGRARGLSDLMAEKYSVETHISANRQSWFGIEDILRKKRNCTCLYISYFQNRLHLWILKTSGVLHYRRVSPEENLVQAGLPKDLSVSQFLDYNFRSLGILPTKDCEDRSLNTIKLQSLSPAQKSSARLRLLDEDEDEDEKVISSLYLCYKMFIAPVYDLLDEPEVIIVPDRRLYKVPFAALSEKEGAEYLSETHKIRIIPSLTTLKNIQDSPEDYHSNTGALVIGNPKVNWLQSLPAARKEAEMVGQLVGVLPLVEEKATKQAVLERISSVSLIHFAAHGNAERGEIALSPNPCPNSQTALPPKEAYMLTMADVSRVKVRAKLVVLSCCHSGSGEIRAEGVIGIARAFLGSGARSVLVALWAIPDSATEQLMSRFYEHLIEGGSASESLHQAMKWMRKNPLNKISEWASFTLIGDDVRLEF
;
A
#
# COMPACT_ATOMS: atom_id res chain seq x y z
N MET A 1 30.37 -36.33 -8.37
CA MET A 1 29.29 -37.31 -8.14
C MET A 1 28.56 -37.04 -6.83
N THR A 2 29.26 -36.89 -5.70
CA THR A 2 28.65 -36.60 -4.38
C THR A 2 27.78 -35.32 -4.29
N PRO A 3 28.09 -34.16 -4.92
CA PRO A 3 27.22 -32.98 -4.84
C PRO A 3 25.95 -33.14 -5.67
N PHE A 4 26.07 -33.80 -6.82
CA PHE A 4 24.95 -34.13 -7.70
C PHE A 4 23.99 -35.11 -7.03
N MET A 5 24.50 -36.16 -6.37
CA MET A 5 23.70 -37.12 -5.62
C MET A 5 23.00 -36.48 -4.41
N SER A 6 23.67 -35.56 -3.71
CA SER A 6 23.07 -34.84 -2.58
C SER A 6 21.95 -33.90 -3.05
N LEU A 7 22.16 -33.19 -4.16
CA LEU A 7 21.14 -32.34 -4.78
C LEU A 7 19.95 -33.17 -5.29
N ALA A 8 20.20 -34.27 -5.98
CA ALA A 8 19.15 -35.14 -6.52
C ALA A 8 18.33 -35.80 -5.40
N LEU A 9 18.98 -36.22 -4.30
CA LEU A 9 18.30 -36.74 -3.13
C LEU A 9 17.46 -35.65 -2.43
N PHE A 10 17.98 -34.42 -2.31
CA PHE A 10 17.23 -33.29 -1.77
C PHE A 10 16.01 -32.97 -2.64
N VAL A 11 16.16 -32.97 -3.97
CA VAL A 11 15.04 -32.80 -4.91
C VAL A 11 14.05 -33.96 -4.81
N ALA A 12 14.50 -35.20 -4.64
CA ALA A 12 13.61 -36.34 -4.48
C ALA A 12 12.84 -36.31 -3.15
N LEU A 13 13.48 -35.92 -2.05
CA LEU A 13 12.83 -35.66 -0.75
C LEU A 13 11.82 -34.53 -0.87
N PHE A 14 12.20 -33.42 -1.50
CA PHE A 14 11.29 -32.31 -1.79
C PHE A 14 10.09 -32.76 -2.61
N LEU A 15 10.31 -33.58 -3.66
CA LEU A 15 9.22 -34.09 -4.50
C LEU A 15 8.31 -35.06 -3.75
N LEU A 16 8.86 -35.94 -2.91
CA LEU A 16 8.12 -36.86 -2.05
C LEU A 16 7.25 -36.09 -1.05
N ASN A 17 7.81 -35.07 -0.41
CA ASN A 17 7.11 -34.22 0.55
C ASN A 17 6.10 -33.26 -0.11
N SER A 18 6.16 -33.11 -1.45
CA SER A 18 5.23 -32.29 -2.25
C SER A 18 4.18 -33.13 -3.01
N ASP A 19 3.95 -34.38 -2.58
CA ASP A 19 3.04 -35.37 -3.19
C ASP A 19 3.27 -35.62 -4.71
N ARG A 20 4.45 -35.25 -5.22
CA ARG A 20 4.90 -35.59 -6.58
C ARG A 20 5.67 -36.89 -6.57
N ILE A 21 5.04 -37.91 -5.97
CA ILE A 21 5.66 -39.18 -5.58
C ILE A 21 6.26 -39.90 -6.80
N GLN A 22 5.57 -39.88 -7.94
CA GLN A 22 6.05 -40.52 -9.16
C GLN A 22 7.38 -39.91 -9.65
N LYS A 23 7.55 -38.59 -9.53
CA LYS A 23 8.79 -37.90 -9.92
C LYS A 23 9.91 -38.15 -8.91
N ALA A 24 9.58 -38.23 -7.61
CA ALA A 24 10.55 -38.62 -6.59
C ALA A 24 11.08 -40.04 -6.84
N ILE A 25 10.20 -40.97 -7.17
CA ILE A 25 10.55 -42.34 -7.57
C ILE A 25 11.45 -42.35 -8.80
N GLU A 26 11.14 -41.56 -9.83
CA GLU A 26 11.96 -41.43 -11.04
C GLU A 26 13.37 -40.94 -10.73
N ILE A 27 13.51 -39.84 -9.98
CA ILE A 27 14.82 -39.28 -9.61
C ILE A 27 15.63 -40.26 -8.76
N CYS A 28 15.01 -40.89 -7.76
CA CYS A 28 15.68 -41.89 -6.95
C CYS A 28 16.09 -43.12 -7.77
N SER A 29 15.28 -43.52 -8.74
CA SER A 29 15.59 -44.63 -9.65
C SER A 29 16.77 -44.30 -10.57
N GLU A 30 16.82 -43.08 -11.11
CA GLU A 30 17.97 -42.58 -11.89
C GLU A 30 19.25 -42.49 -11.02
N CYS A 31 19.12 -42.03 -9.77
CA CYS A 31 20.21 -42.00 -8.80
C CYS A 31 20.77 -43.41 -8.54
N LEU A 32 19.91 -44.43 -8.42
CA LEU A 32 20.35 -45.83 -8.27
C LEU A 32 21.07 -46.36 -9.51
N ILE A 33 20.63 -45.96 -10.72
CA ILE A 33 21.30 -46.34 -11.97
C ILE A 33 22.70 -45.72 -12.03
N LEU A 34 22.83 -44.43 -11.69
CA LEU A 34 24.11 -43.72 -11.66
C LEU A 34 25.08 -44.30 -10.63
N LEU A 35 24.60 -44.63 -9.43
CA LEU A 35 25.42 -45.28 -8.39
C LEU A 35 25.87 -46.68 -8.83
N ASN A 36 24.98 -47.48 -9.42
CA ASN A 36 25.31 -48.84 -9.88
C ASN A 36 26.22 -48.88 -11.13
N GLY A 37 26.34 -47.77 -11.87
CA GLY A 37 27.19 -47.62 -13.05
C GLY A 37 28.65 -47.24 -12.76
N THR A 38 29.03 -47.08 -11.48
CA THR A 38 30.42 -46.82 -11.08
C THR A 38 31.25 -48.12 -11.08
N ASP A 39 32.47 -48.03 -11.61
CA ASP A 39 33.31 -49.17 -12.02
C ASP A 39 33.58 -50.19 -10.88
N GLN A 40 33.36 -51.48 -11.17
CA GLN A 40 33.32 -52.61 -10.22
C GLN A 40 34.70 -53.04 -9.64
N ASN A 41 35.75 -52.21 -9.76
CA ASN A 41 37.12 -52.56 -9.38
C ASN A 41 37.63 -51.98 -8.05
N SER A 42 36.80 -51.30 -7.24
CA SER A 42 37.16 -50.84 -5.88
C SER A 42 36.41 -51.59 -4.76
N LYS A 43 36.18 -52.89 -4.94
CA LYS A 43 35.34 -53.73 -4.05
C LYS A 43 35.87 -53.94 -2.61
N ASP A 44 36.95 -53.28 -2.21
CA ASP A 44 37.55 -53.45 -0.87
C ASP A 44 37.58 -52.18 0.00
N GLN A 45 36.91 -51.09 -0.38
CA GLN A 45 36.59 -50.00 0.55
C GLN A 45 35.14 -49.55 0.37
N PHE A 46 34.25 -50.02 1.24
CA PHE A 46 32.94 -49.41 1.43
C PHE A 46 33.13 -47.99 1.97
N ASP A 47 33.17 -47.01 1.07
CA ASP A 47 33.25 -45.62 1.45
C ASP A 47 31.99 -45.26 2.25
N SER A 48 32.17 -44.68 3.45
CA SER A 48 31.04 -44.37 4.32
C SER A 48 30.12 -43.28 3.74
N ALA A 49 30.52 -42.60 2.67
CA ALA A 49 29.62 -41.70 1.95
C ALA A 49 28.68 -42.48 1.01
N LEU A 50 29.19 -43.51 0.31
CA LEU A 50 28.44 -44.22 -0.73
C LEU A 50 27.28 -45.04 -0.15
N LEU A 51 27.51 -45.75 0.96
CA LEU A 51 26.43 -46.50 1.63
C LEU A 51 25.35 -45.57 2.22
N GLN A 52 25.71 -44.31 2.54
CA GLN A 52 24.76 -43.34 3.09
C GLN A 52 23.78 -42.94 2.00
N PHE A 53 24.28 -42.61 0.80
CA PHE A 53 23.43 -42.35 -0.36
C PHE A 53 22.51 -43.53 -0.68
N TYR A 54 23.00 -44.78 -0.63
CA TYR A 54 22.12 -45.94 -0.82
C TYR A 54 21.04 -46.05 0.27
N SER A 55 21.40 -45.83 1.54
CA SER A 55 20.44 -45.83 2.66
C SER A 55 19.37 -44.75 2.47
N ASP A 56 19.77 -43.52 2.17
CA ASP A 56 18.86 -42.40 2.04
C ASP A 56 17.94 -42.57 0.82
N ILE A 57 18.47 -43.02 -0.32
CA ILE A 57 17.67 -43.32 -1.51
C ILE A 57 16.67 -44.45 -1.24
N TYR A 58 17.08 -45.51 -0.55
CA TYR A 58 16.17 -46.60 -0.19
C TYR A 58 15.11 -46.16 0.83
N SER A 59 15.43 -45.24 1.74
CA SER A 59 14.47 -44.62 2.65
C SER A 59 13.40 -43.84 1.87
N VAL A 60 13.82 -42.95 0.97
CA VAL A 60 12.91 -42.16 0.13
C VAL A 60 12.02 -43.06 -0.74
N LEU A 61 12.60 -44.08 -1.39
CA LEU A 61 11.81 -45.03 -2.18
C LEU A 61 10.88 -45.88 -1.32
N PHE A 62 11.31 -46.31 -0.13
CA PHE A 62 10.47 -47.10 0.77
C PHE A 62 9.24 -46.30 1.22
N SER A 63 9.43 -45.05 1.61
CA SER A 63 8.35 -44.13 1.97
C SER A 63 7.45 -43.81 0.77
N ALA A 64 8.03 -43.49 -0.38
CA ALA A 64 7.29 -43.18 -1.62
C ALA A 64 6.36 -44.32 -2.04
N TYR A 65 6.85 -45.56 -2.08
CA TYR A 65 6.06 -46.70 -2.50
C TYR A 65 5.00 -47.12 -1.46
N ARG A 66 5.23 -46.86 -0.16
CA ARG A 66 4.18 -47.03 0.87
C ARG A 66 3.05 -46.03 0.68
N HIS A 67 3.39 -44.78 0.37
CA HIS A 67 2.40 -43.71 0.20
C HIS A 67 1.47 -43.96 -1.00
N ILE A 68 1.96 -44.56 -2.09
CA ILE A 68 1.10 -44.95 -3.23
C ILE A 68 0.53 -46.37 -3.14
N SER A 69 0.65 -47.03 -1.98
CA SER A 69 0.18 -48.40 -1.74
C SER A 69 0.77 -49.47 -2.70
N ASP A 70 1.92 -49.23 -3.32
CA ASP A 70 2.69 -50.27 -4.03
C ASP A 70 3.57 -51.02 -3.04
N TYR A 71 2.92 -51.89 -2.28
CA TYR A 71 3.56 -52.63 -1.21
C TYR A 71 4.64 -53.61 -1.72
N ILE A 72 4.59 -54.05 -2.98
CA ILE A 72 5.59 -54.93 -3.59
C ILE A 72 6.92 -54.17 -3.75
N SER A 73 6.85 -52.94 -4.28
CA SER A 73 8.02 -52.08 -4.40
C SER A 73 8.50 -51.60 -3.02
N ALA A 74 7.59 -51.28 -2.11
CA ALA A 74 7.92 -50.94 -0.73
C ALA A 74 8.68 -52.08 -0.02
N GLU A 75 8.22 -53.33 -0.13
CA GLU A 75 8.93 -54.50 0.41
C GLU A 75 10.37 -54.53 -0.12
N ARG A 76 10.53 -54.40 -1.44
CA ARG A 76 11.83 -54.52 -2.11
C ARG A 76 12.83 -53.49 -1.60
N TYR A 77 12.42 -52.24 -1.43
CA TYR A 77 13.33 -51.17 -0.98
C TYR A 77 13.47 -51.14 0.54
N GLY A 78 12.43 -51.46 1.30
CA GLY A 78 12.50 -51.59 2.76
C GLY A 78 13.48 -52.68 3.20
N ARG A 79 13.51 -53.85 2.54
CA ARG A 79 14.53 -54.88 2.82
C ARG A 79 15.95 -54.39 2.58
N LYS A 80 16.17 -53.59 1.54
CA LYS A 80 17.49 -53.03 1.22
C LYS A 80 17.89 -51.94 2.22
N LEU A 81 16.94 -51.13 2.66
CA LEU A 81 17.12 -50.14 3.72
C LEU A 81 17.51 -50.83 5.05
N ALA A 82 16.80 -51.88 5.45
CA ALA A 82 17.11 -52.63 6.67
C ALA A 82 18.56 -53.17 6.66
N ILE A 83 19.02 -53.71 5.51
CA ILE A 83 20.40 -54.16 5.35
C ILE A 83 21.39 -52.98 5.43
N ALA A 84 21.05 -51.83 4.82
CA ALA A 84 21.91 -50.64 4.84
C ALA A 84 22.09 -50.06 6.26
N ILE A 85 21.00 -49.98 7.04
CA ILE A 85 20.99 -49.47 8.43
C ILE A 85 21.82 -50.39 9.34
N THR A 86 21.57 -51.71 9.28
CA THR A 86 22.24 -52.72 10.10
C THR A 86 23.74 -52.87 9.81
N THR A 87 24.16 -52.69 8.56
CA THR A 87 25.57 -52.94 8.16
C THR A 87 26.51 -51.79 8.55
N LYS A 88 26.02 -50.58 8.85
CA LYS A 88 26.90 -49.40 8.94
C LYS A 88 26.56 -48.37 10.02
N ILE A 89 25.29 -48.17 10.36
CA ILE A 89 24.89 -47.00 11.16
C ILE A 89 24.79 -47.36 12.65
N GLY A 90 24.50 -48.64 12.99
CA GLY A 90 24.32 -49.05 14.39
C GLY A 90 23.14 -48.35 15.09
N ASP A 91 22.28 -47.69 14.31
CA ASP A 91 21.08 -47.00 14.77
C ASP A 91 19.98 -48.02 15.08
N ARG A 92 19.94 -48.44 16.35
CA ARG A 92 18.95 -49.39 16.85
C ARG A 92 17.53 -48.84 16.79
N GLN A 93 17.31 -47.52 16.88
CA GLN A 93 15.97 -46.93 16.76
C GLN A 93 15.51 -46.90 15.30
N GLY A 94 16.38 -46.52 14.37
CA GLY A 94 16.12 -46.61 12.93
C GLY A 94 15.87 -48.05 12.46
N GLU A 95 16.57 -49.03 13.04
CA GLU A 95 16.34 -50.46 12.81
C GLU A 95 14.94 -50.90 13.27
N VAL A 96 14.50 -50.48 14.46
CA VAL A 96 13.14 -50.72 14.96
C VAL A 96 12.11 -50.12 14.00
N SER A 97 12.22 -48.83 13.67
CA SER A 97 11.28 -48.15 12.78
C SER A 97 11.19 -48.84 11.41
N CYS A 98 12.34 -49.25 10.85
CA CYS A 98 12.38 -49.98 9.59
C CYS A 98 11.67 -51.34 9.67
N TYR A 99 11.91 -52.12 10.74
CA TYR A 99 11.28 -53.42 10.90
C TYR A 99 9.78 -53.35 11.24
N VAL A 100 9.34 -52.37 12.02
CA VAL A 100 7.91 -52.13 12.28
C VAL A 100 7.19 -51.77 10.98
N ASN A 101 7.75 -50.85 10.20
CA ASN A 101 7.17 -50.44 8.92
C ASN A 101 7.19 -51.58 7.89
N LEU A 102 8.24 -52.40 7.84
CA LEU A 102 8.26 -53.61 7.03
C LEU A 102 7.20 -54.62 7.47
N GLY A 103 7.01 -54.79 8.79
CA GLY A 103 5.94 -55.60 9.36
C GLY A 103 4.55 -55.17 8.88
N ALA A 104 4.27 -53.86 8.90
CA ALA A 104 3.04 -53.31 8.36
C ALA A 104 2.88 -53.58 6.86
N VAL A 105 3.93 -53.36 6.05
CA VAL A 105 3.92 -53.64 4.60
C VAL A 105 3.65 -55.11 4.30
N PHE A 106 4.27 -56.04 5.06
CA PHE A 106 4.01 -57.47 4.90
C PHE A 106 2.59 -57.86 5.30
N THR A 107 2.02 -57.17 6.29
CA THR A 107 0.62 -57.35 6.69
C THR A 107 -0.32 -56.93 5.56
N SER A 108 -0.09 -55.78 4.94
CA SER A 108 -0.87 -55.30 3.78
C SER A 108 -0.72 -56.18 2.54
N LEU A 109 0.40 -56.90 2.38
CA LEU A 109 0.62 -57.88 1.31
C LEU A 109 0.01 -59.27 1.61
N GLY A 110 -0.58 -59.48 2.79
CA GLY A 110 -1.06 -60.79 3.25
C GLY A 110 0.06 -61.80 3.55
N GLN A 111 1.31 -61.34 3.69
CA GLN A 111 2.48 -62.18 4.00
C GLN A 111 2.74 -62.21 5.52
N TYR A 112 1.76 -62.72 6.27
CA TYR A 112 1.72 -62.62 7.73
C TYR A 112 2.89 -63.29 8.45
N ASP A 113 3.40 -64.43 7.96
CA ASP A 113 4.57 -65.12 8.56
C ASP A 113 5.83 -64.23 8.57
N LYS A 114 6.00 -63.41 7.53
CA LYS A 114 7.12 -62.46 7.43
C LYS A 114 6.86 -61.21 8.25
N ALA A 115 5.60 -60.75 8.31
CA ALA A 115 5.21 -59.64 9.17
C ALA A 115 5.53 -59.96 10.63
N GLU A 116 5.16 -61.16 11.09
CA GLU A 116 5.47 -61.68 12.42
C GLU A 116 6.99 -61.70 12.67
N GLU A 117 7.78 -62.27 11.74
CA GLU A 117 9.24 -62.36 11.89
C GLU A 117 9.88 -60.97 12.09
N HIS A 118 9.48 -59.98 11.29
CA HIS A 118 10.03 -58.63 11.36
C HIS A 118 9.56 -57.87 12.60
N LEU A 119 8.29 -58.00 12.99
CA LEU A 119 7.77 -57.38 14.21
C LEU A 119 8.36 -57.99 15.48
N GLN A 120 8.62 -59.30 15.51
CA GLN A 120 9.33 -59.94 16.62
C GLN A 120 10.78 -59.47 16.73
N LYS A 121 11.48 -59.29 15.61
CA LYS A 121 12.83 -58.69 15.62
C LYS A 121 12.80 -57.26 16.15
N ALA A 122 11.85 -56.45 15.71
CA ALA A 122 11.66 -55.09 16.23
C ALA A 122 11.39 -55.12 17.75
N LEU A 123 10.50 -55.99 18.21
CA LEU A 123 10.15 -56.13 19.63
C LEU A 123 11.34 -56.50 20.51
N VAL A 124 12.22 -57.40 20.04
CA VAL A 124 13.46 -57.75 20.75
C VAL A 124 14.35 -56.52 20.88
N ILE A 125 14.53 -55.76 19.80
CA ILE A 125 15.38 -54.57 19.81
C ILE A 125 14.79 -53.47 20.69
N THR A 126 13.46 -53.23 20.64
CA THR A 126 12.80 -52.23 21.51
C THR A 126 12.95 -52.56 22.98
N THR A 127 12.86 -53.85 23.32
CA THR A 127 13.05 -54.34 24.69
C THR A 127 14.51 -54.17 25.14
N GLU A 128 15.48 -54.41 24.25
CA GLU A 128 16.91 -54.19 24.54
C GLU A 128 17.25 -52.72 24.80
N ILE A 129 16.62 -51.79 24.10
CA ILE A 129 16.88 -50.35 24.24
C ILE A 129 15.93 -49.63 25.23
N GLY A 130 14.97 -50.35 25.82
CA GLY A 130 13.99 -49.81 26.78
C GLY A 130 12.95 -48.86 26.14
N HIS A 131 12.63 -49.04 24.86
CA HIS A 131 11.73 -48.16 24.13
C HIS A 131 10.27 -48.65 24.23
N ARG A 132 9.59 -48.25 25.31
CA ARG A 132 8.22 -48.69 25.68
C ARG A 132 7.16 -48.41 24.61
N GLU A 133 7.21 -47.24 23.96
CA GLU A 133 6.31 -46.92 22.83
C GLU A 133 6.49 -47.88 21.65
N GLY A 134 7.74 -48.22 21.31
CA GLY A 134 8.03 -49.19 20.26
C GLY A 134 7.59 -50.61 20.62
N GLU A 135 7.70 -51.00 21.89
CA GLU A 135 7.17 -52.28 22.38
C GLU A 135 5.65 -52.34 22.23
N ALA A 136 4.93 -51.29 22.64
CA ALA A 136 3.48 -51.18 22.46
C ALA A 136 3.08 -51.25 20.98
N SER A 137 3.79 -50.53 20.10
CA SER A 137 3.55 -50.57 18.65
C SER A 137 3.79 -51.96 18.04
N CYS A 138 4.86 -52.65 18.46
CA CYS A 138 5.14 -54.01 18.01
C CYS A 138 4.06 -55.00 18.46
N TYR A 139 3.64 -54.93 19.72
CA TYR A 139 2.58 -55.78 20.24
C TYR A 139 1.22 -55.49 19.58
N GLY A 140 0.89 -54.22 19.35
CA GLY A 140 -0.33 -53.83 18.63
C GLY A 140 -0.36 -54.37 17.20
N ASN A 141 0.72 -54.19 16.44
CA ASN A 141 0.83 -54.70 15.08
C ASN A 141 0.85 -56.24 15.01
N LEU A 142 1.50 -56.91 15.96
CA LEU A 142 1.42 -58.37 16.09
C LEU A 142 0.00 -58.83 16.37
N GLY A 143 -0.73 -58.11 17.23
CA GLY A 143 -2.17 -58.28 17.43
C GLY A 143 -2.93 -58.30 16.10
N THR A 144 -2.79 -57.24 15.30
CA THR A 144 -3.42 -57.12 13.97
C THR A 144 -3.03 -58.25 13.01
N VAL A 145 -1.77 -58.68 13.01
CA VAL A 145 -1.29 -59.81 12.18
C VAL A 145 -1.98 -61.11 12.58
N PHE A 146 -2.07 -61.41 13.87
CA PHE A 146 -2.72 -62.63 14.35
C PHE A 146 -4.23 -62.62 14.18
N THR A 147 -4.87 -61.44 14.25
CA THR A 147 -6.28 -61.28 13.84
C THR A 147 -6.45 -61.64 12.37
N SER A 148 -5.58 -61.14 11.50
CA SER A 148 -5.62 -61.40 10.05
C SER A 148 -5.34 -62.88 9.70
N LEU A 149 -4.61 -63.59 10.56
CA LEU A 149 -4.35 -65.04 10.46
C LEU A 149 -5.47 -65.92 11.03
N GLY A 150 -6.50 -65.33 11.66
CA GLY A 150 -7.56 -66.05 12.36
C GLY A 150 -7.10 -66.74 13.66
N GLN A 151 -5.96 -66.32 14.23
CA GLN A 151 -5.43 -66.81 15.50
C GLN A 151 -5.83 -65.87 16.64
N TYR A 152 -7.12 -65.83 16.94
CA TYR A 152 -7.72 -64.81 17.82
C TYR A 152 -7.20 -64.85 19.26
N ASP A 153 -6.98 -66.04 19.85
CA ASP A 153 -6.38 -66.19 21.18
C ASP A 153 -5.02 -65.47 21.31
N LYS A 154 -4.18 -65.55 20.26
CA LYS A 154 -2.87 -64.86 20.25
C LYS A 154 -3.02 -63.38 19.98
N ALA A 155 -3.94 -63.01 19.10
CA ALA A 155 -4.23 -61.61 18.81
C ALA A 155 -4.69 -60.88 20.08
N GLU A 156 -5.58 -61.50 20.86
CA GLU A 156 -6.04 -61.00 22.15
C GLU A 156 -4.88 -60.85 23.14
N GLU A 157 -4.03 -61.87 23.29
CA GLU A 157 -2.86 -61.83 24.19
C GLU A 157 -1.91 -60.67 23.85
N TYR A 158 -1.61 -60.45 22.57
CA TYR A 158 -0.71 -59.38 22.15
C TYR A 158 -1.34 -57.99 22.26
N LEU A 159 -2.62 -57.83 21.93
CA LEU A 159 -3.34 -56.57 22.11
C LEU A 159 -3.52 -56.21 23.60
N GLN A 160 -3.71 -57.19 24.48
CA GLN A 160 -3.73 -56.97 25.94
C GLN A 160 -2.36 -56.53 26.48
N LYS A 161 -1.27 -57.09 25.94
CA LYS A 161 0.09 -56.63 26.27
C LYS A 161 0.34 -55.20 25.78
N ALA A 162 -0.09 -54.88 24.56
CA ALA A 162 -0.02 -53.51 24.04
C ALA A 162 -0.81 -52.55 24.93
N LEU A 163 -2.07 -52.90 25.27
CA LEU A 163 -2.93 -52.13 26.15
C LEU A 163 -2.31 -51.88 27.53
N GLY A 164 -1.71 -52.92 28.13
CA GLY A 164 -1.04 -52.78 29.43
C GLY A 164 0.13 -51.79 29.39
N ILE A 165 0.88 -51.76 28.29
CA ILE A 165 2.00 -50.83 28.10
C ILE A 165 1.49 -49.42 27.81
N THR A 166 0.50 -49.25 26.93
CA THR A 166 -0.10 -47.93 26.64
C THR A 166 -0.70 -47.30 27.90
N THR A 167 -1.33 -48.12 28.74
CA THR A 167 -1.85 -47.69 30.06
C THR A 167 -0.75 -47.26 31.03
N GLU A 168 0.40 -47.95 31.00
CA GLU A 168 1.54 -47.61 31.86
C GLU A 168 2.19 -46.29 31.45
N ILE A 169 2.29 -46.01 30.15
CA ILE A 169 2.88 -44.77 29.62
C ILE A 169 1.88 -43.60 29.54
N GLY A 170 0.60 -43.84 29.84
CA GLY A 170 -0.47 -42.82 29.78
C GLY A 170 -0.95 -42.48 28.37
N ASP A 171 -0.67 -43.33 27.38
CA ASP A 171 -1.10 -43.16 25.99
C ASP A 171 -2.58 -43.55 25.84
N ARG A 172 -3.47 -42.61 26.15
CA ARG A 172 -4.94 -42.78 26.01
C ARG A 172 -5.38 -43.10 24.58
N GLY A 173 -4.65 -42.61 23.58
CA GLY A 173 -4.91 -42.89 22.17
C GLY A 173 -4.62 -44.34 21.80
N GLY A 174 -3.44 -44.82 22.22
CA GLY A 174 -3.04 -46.22 22.12
C GLY A 174 -3.97 -47.16 22.90
N GLU A 175 -4.41 -46.78 24.09
CA GLU A 175 -5.42 -47.52 24.86
C GLU A 175 -6.73 -47.68 24.09
N ALA A 176 -7.30 -46.57 23.59
CA ALA A 176 -8.55 -46.60 22.84
C ALA A 176 -8.44 -47.42 21.55
N SER A 177 -7.31 -47.30 20.84
CA SER A 177 -7.02 -48.13 19.67
C SER A 177 -6.91 -49.62 20.01
N CYS A 178 -6.24 -49.97 21.12
CA CYS A 178 -6.14 -51.35 21.59
C CYS A 178 -7.50 -51.92 21.97
N TYR A 179 -8.36 -51.19 22.68
CA TYR A 179 -9.73 -51.61 22.98
C TYR A 179 -10.56 -51.81 21.70
N GLY A 180 -10.46 -50.89 20.74
CA GLY A 180 -11.15 -51.02 19.45
C GLY A 180 -10.70 -52.24 18.66
N ASN A 181 -9.39 -52.50 18.61
CA ASN A 181 -8.83 -53.68 17.96
C ASN A 181 -9.19 -54.98 18.69
N LEU A 182 -9.22 -54.98 20.02
CA LEU A 182 -9.64 -56.13 20.83
C LEU A 182 -11.12 -56.47 20.58
N ALA A 183 -11.98 -55.45 20.54
CA ALA A 183 -13.39 -55.61 20.19
C ALA A 183 -13.58 -56.10 18.75
N LEU A 184 -12.73 -55.65 17.82
CA LEU A 184 -12.72 -56.13 16.44
C LEU A 184 -12.35 -57.62 16.36
N VAL A 185 -11.34 -58.08 17.11
CA VAL A 185 -10.96 -59.49 17.21
C VAL A 185 -12.14 -60.34 17.66
N ILE A 186 -12.80 -59.94 18.73
CA ILE A 186 -13.93 -60.68 19.33
C ILE A 186 -15.11 -60.74 18.35
N THR A 187 -15.46 -59.64 17.71
CA THR A 187 -16.60 -59.57 16.76
C THR A 187 -16.33 -60.37 15.48
N THR A 188 -15.07 -60.36 15.00
CA THR A 188 -14.65 -61.17 13.86
C THR A 188 -14.63 -62.66 14.19
N GLU A 189 -14.20 -63.05 15.39
CA GLU A 189 -14.20 -64.45 15.84
C GLU A 189 -15.61 -65.03 15.90
N ILE A 190 -16.57 -64.29 16.44
CA ILE A 190 -17.97 -64.74 16.55
C ILE A 190 -18.78 -64.57 15.24
N GLY A 191 -18.19 -63.97 14.21
CA GLY A 191 -18.80 -63.75 12.89
C GLY A 191 -19.86 -62.64 12.86
N ASP A 192 -19.81 -61.69 13.79
CA ASP A 192 -20.74 -60.56 13.85
C ASP A 192 -20.29 -59.43 12.91
N ARG A 193 -20.79 -59.45 11.67
CA ARG A 193 -20.49 -58.43 10.64
C ARG A 193 -20.96 -57.02 11.03
N GLN A 194 -22.03 -56.90 11.82
CA GLN A 194 -22.52 -55.59 12.26
C GLN A 194 -21.63 -55.03 13.38
N GLY A 195 -21.20 -55.89 14.31
CA GLY A 195 -20.19 -55.57 15.32
C GLY A 195 -18.84 -55.19 14.69
N GLU A 196 -18.41 -55.91 13.66
CA GLU A 196 -17.17 -55.63 12.91
C GLU A 196 -17.20 -54.23 12.27
N ALA A 197 -18.29 -53.87 11.58
CA ALA A 197 -18.47 -52.55 11.00
C ALA A 197 -18.45 -51.44 12.05
N SER A 198 -19.12 -51.66 13.19
CA SER A 198 -19.13 -50.71 14.30
C SER A 198 -17.73 -50.51 14.91
N CYS A 199 -16.96 -51.59 15.05
CA CYS A 199 -15.59 -51.53 15.54
C CYS A 199 -14.68 -50.74 14.58
N TYR A 200 -14.79 -50.99 13.26
CA TYR A 200 -14.06 -50.22 12.27
C TYR A 200 -14.46 -48.75 12.23
N GLY A 201 -15.76 -48.43 12.36
CA GLY A 201 -16.24 -47.05 12.43
C GLY A 201 -15.71 -46.30 13.66
N ASN A 202 -15.67 -46.98 14.81
CA ASN A 202 -15.13 -46.42 16.05
C ASN A 202 -13.60 -46.23 15.96
N LEU A 203 -12.87 -47.21 15.44
CA LEU A 203 -11.43 -47.08 15.17
C LEU A 203 -11.15 -45.89 14.24
N GLY A 204 -11.94 -45.74 13.18
CA GLY A 204 -11.86 -44.59 12.28
C GLY A 204 -12.03 -43.25 13.01
N THR A 205 -12.98 -43.17 13.94
CA THR A 205 -13.22 -41.97 14.76
C THR A 205 -12.06 -41.70 15.72
N VAL A 206 -11.50 -42.74 16.35
CA VAL A 206 -10.33 -42.64 17.24
C VAL A 206 -9.10 -42.15 16.48
N PHE A 207 -8.80 -42.72 15.32
CA PHE A 207 -7.65 -42.27 14.53
C PHE A 207 -7.81 -40.85 14.01
N LYS A 208 -9.04 -40.41 13.69
CA LYS A 208 -9.33 -39.01 13.37
C LYS A 208 -8.98 -38.08 14.54
N SER A 209 -9.40 -38.42 15.76
CA SER A 209 -9.07 -37.60 16.95
C SER A 209 -7.57 -37.55 17.26
N LEU A 210 -6.80 -38.55 16.81
CA LEU A 210 -5.34 -38.58 16.95
C LEU A 210 -4.61 -37.89 15.78
N GLY A 211 -5.33 -37.24 14.86
CA GLY A 211 -4.75 -36.63 13.66
C GLY A 211 -4.19 -37.62 12.64
N GLN A 212 -4.45 -38.93 12.80
CA GLN A 212 -4.00 -39.97 11.88
C GLN A 212 -5.05 -40.18 10.78
N TYR A 213 -5.24 -39.16 9.94
CA TYR A 213 -6.32 -39.11 8.95
C TYR A 213 -6.29 -40.26 7.93
N ASP A 214 -5.11 -40.72 7.50
CA ASP A 214 -4.99 -41.86 6.56
C ASP A 214 -5.57 -43.16 7.14
N LYS A 215 -5.26 -43.46 8.41
CA LYS A 215 -5.80 -44.64 9.09
C LYS A 215 -7.29 -44.46 9.38
N ALA A 216 -7.71 -43.25 9.72
CA ALA A 216 -9.11 -42.93 9.90
C ALA A 216 -9.91 -43.23 8.62
N GLU A 217 -9.41 -42.75 7.47
CA GLU A 217 -9.98 -43.03 6.16
C GLU A 217 -10.03 -44.54 5.87
N GLU A 218 -8.93 -45.27 6.06
CA GLU A 218 -8.87 -46.72 5.81
C GLU A 218 -9.92 -47.49 6.61
N HIS A 219 -10.02 -47.23 7.91
CA HIS A 219 -10.97 -47.92 8.78
C HIS A 219 -12.42 -47.52 8.48
N LEU A 220 -12.69 -46.25 8.18
CA LEU A 220 -14.03 -45.80 7.79
C LEU A 220 -14.46 -46.36 6.43
N GLN A 221 -13.54 -46.53 5.47
CA GLN A 221 -13.83 -47.19 4.19
C GLN A 221 -14.14 -48.68 4.38
N LYS A 222 -13.41 -49.39 5.26
CA LYS A 222 -13.73 -50.78 5.61
C LYS A 222 -15.11 -50.89 6.26
N ALA A 223 -15.43 -50.01 7.22
CA ALA A 223 -16.76 -49.96 7.82
C ALA A 223 -17.86 -49.74 6.77
N LEU A 224 -17.65 -48.79 5.84
CA LEU A 224 -18.58 -48.47 4.76
C LEU A 224 -18.86 -49.66 3.84
N VAL A 225 -17.82 -50.42 3.46
CA VAL A 225 -17.99 -51.62 2.63
C VAL A 225 -18.87 -52.66 3.35
N ILE A 226 -18.58 -52.91 4.63
CA ILE A 226 -19.32 -53.90 5.42
C ILE A 226 -20.79 -53.48 5.61
N THR A 227 -21.05 -52.20 5.95
CA THR A 227 -22.41 -51.69 6.12
C THR A 227 -23.21 -51.76 4.82
N THR A 228 -22.55 -51.51 3.68
CA THR A 228 -23.17 -51.64 2.35
C THR A 228 -23.52 -53.11 2.05
N GLU A 229 -22.62 -54.05 2.35
CA GLU A 229 -22.84 -55.49 2.12
C GLU A 229 -24.00 -56.06 2.95
N ILE A 230 -24.13 -55.65 4.21
CA ILE A 230 -25.21 -56.11 5.10
C ILE A 230 -26.52 -55.33 4.92
N GLY A 231 -26.53 -54.29 4.08
CA GLY A 231 -27.70 -53.44 3.82
C GLY A 231 -28.04 -52.46 4.95
N ASP A 232 -27.09 -52.15 5.82
CA ASP A 232 -27.25 -51.18 6.90
C ASP A 232 -27.10 -49.75 6.37
N ARG A 233 -28.24 -49.17 5.96
CA ARG A 233 -28.32 -47.80 5.44
C ARG A 233 -27.97 -46.73 6.48
N GLU A 234 -28.27 -47.00 7.75
CA GLU A 234 -27.94 -46.05 8.82
C GLU A 234 -26.43 -46.00 9.07
N GLY A 235 -25.79 -47.17 9.14
CA GLY A 235 -24.33 -47.31 9.23
C GLY A 235 -23.61 -46.73 8.01
N GLU A 236 -24.14 -46.93 6.80
CA GLU A 236 -23.59 -46.32 5.57
C GLU A 236 -23.59 -44.79 5.65
N ALA A 237 -24.70 -44.18 6.08
CA ALA A 237 -24.81 -42.75 6.25
C ALA A 237 -23.86 -42.21 7.34
N SER A 238 -23.70 -42.94 8.46
CA SER A 238 -22.71 -42.60 9.50
C SER A 238 -21.27 -42.64 8.97
N CYS A 239 -20.93 -43.66 8.17
CA CYS A 239 -19.59 -43.78 7.58
C CYS A 239 -19.30 -42.61 6.62
N TYR A 240 -20.25 -42.23 5.77
CA TYR A 240 -20.11 -41.06 4.91
C TYR A 240 -19.96 -39.76 5.70
N GLY A 241 -20.74 -39.57 6.77
CA GLY A 241 -20.60 -38.41 7.65
C GLY A 241 -19.24 -38.35 8.35
N ASN A 242 -18.69 -39.49 8.78
CA ASN A 242 -17.36 -39.51 9.39
C ASN A 242 -16.25 -39.28 8.37
N LEU A 243 -16.35 -39.88 7.17
CA LEU A 243 -15.41 -39.63 6.07
C LEU A 243 -15.39 -38.17 5.68
N SER A 244 -16.55 -37.50 5.63
CA SER A 244 -16.57 -36.07 5.31
C SER A 244 -15.86 -35.23 6.35
N THR A 245 -15.97 -35.54 7.65
CA THR A 245 -15.20 -34.82 8.68
C THR A 245 -13.69 -35.03 8.55
N VAL A 246 -13.25 -36.22 8.13
CA VAL A 246 -11.83 -36.50 7.84
C VAL A 246 -11.35 -35.65 6.65
N PHE A 247 -12.09 -35.68 5.54
CA PHE A 247 -11.73 -34.90 4.35
C PHE A 247 -11.81 -33.39 4.58
N ASN A 248 -12.74 -32.91 5.41
CA ASN A 248 -12.79 -31.51 5.82
C ASN A 248 -11.53 -31.11 6.60
N SER A 249 -11.05 -31.98 7.51
CA SER A 249 -9.83 -31.75 8.29
C SER A 249 -8.56 -31.78 7.44
N LEU A 250 -8.56 -32.54 6.33
CA LEU A 250 -7.50 -32.56 5.32
C LEU A 250 -7.57 -31.39 4.32
N GLY A 251 -8.55 -30.50 4.45
CA GLY A 251 -8.79 -29.41 3.48
C GLY A 251 -9.30 -29.89 2.10
N GLN A 252 -9.76 -31.14 1.99
CA GLN A 252 -10.36 -31.70 0.78
C GLN A 252 -11.88 -31.48 0.77
N TYR A 253 -12.28 -30.20 0.74
CA TYR A 253 -13.68 -29.79 0.91
C TYR A 253 -14.64 -30.36 -0.14
N ASP A 254 -14.21 -30.52 -1.39
CA ASP A 254 -15.04 -31.10 -2.45
C ASP A 254 -15.46 -32.55 -2.13
N LYS A 255 -14.52 -33.35 -1.59
CA LYS A 255 -14.82 -34.72 -1.14
C LYS A 255 -15.71 -34.70 0.10
N ALA A 256 -15.45 -33.79 1.02
CA ALA A 256 -16.27 -33.64 2.23
C ALA A 256 -17.72 -33.31 1.86
N GLU A 257 -17.93 -32.39 0.91
CA GLU A 257 -19.24 -32.04 0.38
C GLU A 257 -19.93 -33.25 -0.26
N ASP A 258 -19.26 -33.97 -1.17
CA ASP A 258 -19.81 -35.15 -1.85
C ASP A 258 -20.26 -36.23 -0.86
N TYR A 259 -19.43 -36.54 0.15
CA TYR A 259 -19.79 -37.51 1.18
C TYR A 259 -20.94 -37.03 2.07
N LEU A 260 -21.00 -35.74 2.42
CA LEU A 260 -22.14 -35.18 3.16
C LEU A 260 -23.43 -35.21 2.35
N GLN A 261 -23.38 -34.94 1.05
CA GLN A 261 -24.55 -35.03 0.17
C GLN A 261 -25.05 -36.47 0.08
N LYS A 262 -24.15 -37.46 -0.02
CA LYS A 262 -24.52 -38.89 0.02
C LYS A 262 -25.16 -39.24 1.36
N ALA A 263 -24.56 -38.85 2.48
CA ALA A 263 -25.12 -39.08 3.81
C ALA A 263 -26.53 -38.45 3.94
N LEU A 264 -26.70 -37.20 3.49
CA LEU A 264 -27.96 -36.46 3.53
C LEU A 264 -29.08 -37.17 2.76
N VAL A 265 -28.80 -37.67 1.55
CA VAL A 265 -29.77 -38.42 0.74
C VAL A 265 -30.23 -39.67 1.49
N ILE A 266 -29.30 -40.45 2.03
CA ILE A 266 -29.63 -41.68 2.76
C ILE A 266 -30.44 -41.39 4.02
N ARG A 267 -30.05 -40.38 4.81
CA ARG A 267 -30.77 -39.96 6.02
C ARG A 267 -32.19 -39.51 5.72
N THR A 268 -32.38 -38.81 4.59
CA THR A 268 -33.70 -38.42 4.10
C THR A 268 -34.54 -39.64 3.69
N GLU A 269 -33.96 -40.61 2.98
CA GLU A 269 -34.65 -41.83 2.54
C GLU A 269 -35.14 -42.69 3.71
N ILE A 270 -34.33 -42.82 4.77
CA ILE A 270 -34.69 -43.62 5.96
C ILE A 270 -35.57 -42.85 6.95
N GLY A 271 -35.85 -41.57 6.69
CA GLY A 271 -36.68 -40.71 7.55
C GLY A 271 -35.99 -40.23 8.83
N ASP A 272 -34.65 -40.26 8.88
CA ASP A 272 -33.87 -39.78 10.03
C ASP A 272 -33.71 -38.25 9.96
N ARG A 273 -34.69 -37.54 10.53
CA ARG A 273 -34.71 -36.07 10.57
C ARG A 273 -33.56 -35.47 11.39
N GLN A 274 -33.09 -36.16 12.43
CA GLN A 274 -31.98 -35.67 13.26
C GLN A 274 -30.65 -35.81 12.50
N GLY A 275 -30.44 -36.93 11.81
CA GLY A 275 -29.29 -37.13 10.93
C GLY A 275 -29.31 -36.19 9.72
N GLU A 276 -30.49 -35.89 9.15
CA GLU A 276 -30.66 -34.88 8.08
C GLU A 276 -30.19 -33.50 8.55
N ALA A 277 -30.63 -33.06 9.73
CA ALA A 277 -30.19 -31.79 10.31
C ALA A 277 -28.67 -31.77 10.55
N SER A 278 -28.10 -32.86 11.08
CA SER A 278 -26.65 -32.96 11.32
C SER A 278 -25.84 -32.87 10.03
N CYS A 279 -26.33 -33.45 8.93
CA CYS A 279 -25.70 -33.32 7.61
C CYS A 279 -25.73 -31.86 7.12
N TYR A 280 -26.84 -31.16 7.32
CA TYR A 280 -26.93 -29.74 6.97
C TYR A 280 -26.01 -28.85 7.82
N VAL A 281 -25.85 -29.13 9.12
CA VAL A 281 -24.89 -28.42 9.99
C VAL A 281 -23.46 -28.59 9.47
N ASN A 282 -23.08 -29.82 9.14
CA ASN A 282 -21.74 -30.12 8.63
C ASN A 282 -21.50 -29.54 7.23
N LEU A 283 -22.51 -29.52 6.35
CA LEU A 283 -22.44 -28.80 5.07
C LEU A 283 -22.24 -27.31 5.30
N GLY A 284 -22.93 -26.73 6.28
CA GLY A 284 -22.74 -25.34 6.71
C GLY A 284 -21.29 -25.05 7.10
N ALA A 285 -20.67 -25.93 7.89
CA ALA A 285 -19.25 -25.80 8.26
C ALA A 285 -18.31 -25.90 7.04
N VAL A 286 -18.52 -26.87 6.14
CA VAL A 286 -17.71 -27.01 4.91
C VAL A 286 -17.82 -25.77 4.01
N PHE A 287 -19.03 -25.25 3.80
CA PHE A 287 -19.21 -24.02 3.01
C PHE A 287 -18.64 -22.78 3.69
N THR A 288 -18.58 -22.76 5.03
CA THR A 288 -17.88 -21.70 5.78
C THR A 288 -16.39 -21.74 5.49
N SER A 289 -15.76 -22.93 5.53
CA SER A 289 -14.34 -23.12 5.20
C SER A 289 -14.01 -22.77 3.73
N LEU A 290 -14.95 -22.99 2.81
CA LEU A 290 -14.83 -22.57 1.40
C LEU A 290 -15.06 -21.07 1.17
N GLY A 291 -15.46 -20.31 2.19
CA GLY A 291 -15.86 -18.90 2.07
C GLY A 291 -17.18 -18.69 1.32
N GLN A 292 -18.02 -19.71 1.19
CA GLN A 292 -19.35 -19.65 0.58
C GLN A 292 -20.43 -19.40 1.64
N TYR A 293 -20.35 -18.24 2.31
CA TYR A 293 -21.16 -17.95 3.50
C TYR A 293 -22.67 -17.95 3.24
N ASP A 294 -23.14 -17.53 2.06
CA ASP A 294 -24.57 -17.58 1.70
C ASP A 294 -25.13 -19.00 1.72
N LYS A 295 -24.36 -19.97 1.18
CA LYS A 295 -24.76 -21.39 1.23
C LYS A 295 -24.64 -21.95 2.63
N ALA A 296 -23.62 -21.53 3.39
CA ALA A 296 -23.47 -21.93 4.77
C ALA A 296 -24.68 -21.50 5.61
N GLU A 297 -25.11 -20.24 5.46
CA GLU A 297 -26.31 -19.71 6.10
C GLU A 297 -27.56 -20.50 5.67
N GLU A 298 -27.75 -20.76 4.37
CA GLU A 298 -28.91 -21.51 3.87
C GLU A 298 -29.01 -22.91 4.50
N HIS A 299 -27.90 -23.65 4.54
CA HIS A 299 -27.86 -25.00 5.11
C HIS A 299 -28.06 -24.97 6.63
N LEU A 300 -27.45 -24.02 7.34
CA LEU A 300 -27.64 -23.87 8.78
C LEU A 300 -29.08 -23.47 9.14
N GLN A 301 -29.73 -22.62 8.34
CA GLN A 301 -31.15 -22.29 8.53
C GLN A 301 -32.06 -23.50 8.29
N LYS A 302 -31.78 -24.34 7.30
CA LYS A 302 -32.52 -25.60 7.09
C LYS A 302 -32.35 -26.52 8.29
N ALA A 303 -31.13 -26.71 8.79
CA ALA A 303 -30.87 -27.49 10.00
C ALA A 303 -31.62 -26.93 11.22
N LEU A 304 -31.64 -25.60 11.38
CA LEU A 304 -32.34 -24.93 12.48
C LEU A 304 -33.84 -25.18 12.44
N VAL A 305 -34.47 -25.11 11.26
CA VAL A 305 -35.89 -25.41 11.10
C VAL A 305 -36.18 -26.87 11.49
N ILE A 306 -35.39 -27.82 10.99
CA ILE A 306 -35.59 -29.24 11.28
C ILE A 306 -35.44 -29.53 12.77
N THR A 307 -34.38 -29.02 13.40
CA THR A 307 -34.10 -29.23 14.83
C THR A 307 -35.18 -28.60 15.71
N THR A 308 -35.71 -27.44 15.33
CA THR A 308 -36.85 -26.80 16.00
C THR A 308 -38.13 -27.63 15.87
N GLU A 309 -38.43 -28.14 14.67
CA GLU A 309 -39.62 -28.98 14.40
C GLU A 309 -39.64 -30.27 15.24
N ILE A 310 -38.48 -30.93 15.38
CA ILE A 310 -38.35 -32.17 16.15
C ILE A 310 -38.09 -31.94 17.65
N GLY A 311 -37.96 -30.68 18.09
CA GLY A 311 -37.68 -30.31 19.48
C GLY A 311 -36.27 -30.65 19.97
N HIS A 312 -35.29 -30.78 19.07
CA HIS A 312 -33.91 -31.14 19.38
C HIS A 312 -33.10 -29.89 19.77
N ARG A 313 -33.21 -29.49 21.04
CA ARG A 313 -32.61 -28.27 21.60
C ARG A 313 -31.09 -28.19 21.42
N GLU A 314 -30.38 -29.30 21.55
CA GLU A 314 -28.93 -29.35 21.36
C GLU A 314 -28.54 -28.98 19.93
N GLY A 315 -29.28 -29.48 18.94
CA GLY A 315 -29.05 -29.15 17.53
C GLY A 315 -29.45 -27.73 17.17
N GLU A 316 -30.49 -27.18 17.82
CA GLU A 316 -30.88 -25.77 17.69
C GLU A 316 -29.73 -24.86 18.16
N ALA A 317 -29.13 -25.18 19.31
CA ALA A 317 -27.96 -24.46 19.83
C ALA A 317 -26.75 -24.57 18.89
N SER A 318 -26.44 -25.76 18.36
CA SER A 318 -25.36 -25.93 17.37
C SER A 318 -25.58 -25.10 16.10
N CYS A 319 -26.83 -24.99 15.62
CA CYS A 319 -27.15 -24.18 14.45
C CYS A 319 -26.91 -22.69 14.73
N TYR A 320 -27.36 -22.20 15.89
CA TYR A 320 -27.12 -20.82 16.29
C TYR A 320 -25.64 -20.49 16.49
N GLY A 321 -24.88 -21.39 17.12
CA GLY A 321 -23.43 -21.23 17.29
C GLY A 321 -22.71 -21.09 15.95
N ASN A 322 -22.99 -22.00 15.01
CA ASN A 322 -22.38 -21.96 13.68
C ASN A 322 -22.83 -20.76 12.84
N LEU A 323 -24.09 -20.33 12.95
CA LEU A 323 -24.55 -19.07 12.35
C LEU A 323 -23.77 -17.89 12.92
N GLY A 324 -23.50 -17.88 14.23
CA GLY A 324 -22.61 -16.93 14.88
C GLY A 324 -21.23 -16.83 14.22
N THR A 325 -20.58 -17.97 13.98
CA THR A 325 -19.28 -18.04 13.29
C THR A 325 -19.34 -17.53 11.84
N VAL A 326 -20.42 -17.84 11.10
CA VAL A 326 -20.64 -17.33 9.74
C VAL A 326 -20.79 -15.80 9.74
N PHE A 327 -21.62 -15.24 10.62
CA PHE A 327 -21.81 -13.80 10.71
C PHE A 327 -20.58 -13.05 11.22
N THR A 328 -19.75 -13.69 12.06
CA THR A 328 -18.42 -13.19 12.43
C THR A 328 -17.55 -13.07 11.18
N SER A 329 -17.52 -14.10 10.33
CA SER A 329 -16.72 -14.11 9.10
C SER A 329 -17.21 -13.11 8.03
N LEU A 330 -18.48 -12.72 8.08
CA LEU A 330 -19.07 -11.67 7.23
C LEU A 330 -18.85 -10.24 7.78
N GLY A 331 -18.28 -10.10 8.98
CA GLY A 331 -18.15 -8.81 9.67
C GLY A 331 -19.49 -8.25 10.20
N GLN A 332 -20.51 -9.10 10.38
CA GLN A 332 -21.80 -8.72 10.95
C GLN A 332 -21.85 -9.07 12.44
N TYR A 333 -20.97 -8.43 13.22
CA TYR A 333 -20.72 -8.79 14.62
C TYR A 333 -21.96 -8.67 15.51
N ASP A 334 -22.85 -7.70 15.29
CA ASP A 334 -24.11 -7.58 16.04
C ASP A 334 -25.02 -8.82 15.90
N LYS A 335 -25.10 -9.39 14.68
CA LYS A 335 -25.86 -10.63 14.45
C LYS A 335 -25.13 -11.83 15.02
N ALA A 336 -23.80 -11.86 14.91
CA ALA A 336 -22.99 -12.92 15.48
C ALA A 336 -23.21 -13.00 17.00
N GLU A 337 -23.16 -11.86 17.69
CA GLU A 337 -23.44 -11.75 19.12
C GLU A 337 -24.86 -12.26 19.46
N ASP A 338 -25.90 -11.82 18.74
CA ASP A 338 -27.28 -12.24 18.98
C ASP A 338 -27.47 -13.77 18.83
N TYR A 339 -26.87 -14.37 17.79
CA TYR A 339 -26.95 -15.81 17.58
C TYR A 339 -26.16 -16.60 18.63
N LEU A 340 -24.94 -16.16 18.97
CA LEU A 340 -24.13 -16.80 20.01
C LEU A 340 -24.79 -16.69 21.39
N GLN A 341 -25.43 -15.57 21.72
CA GLN A 341 -26.20 -15.43 22.95
C GLN A 341 -27.41 -16.37 23.00
N LYS A 342 -28.11 -16.57 21.87
CA LYS A 342 -29.19 -17.57 21.80
C LYS A 342 -28.66 -18.98 22.01
N ALA A 343 -27.56 -19.35 21.35
CA ALA A 343 -26.92 -20.65 21.55
C ALA A 343 -26.57 -20.86 23.03
N LEU A 344 -25.92 -19.87 23.65
CA LEU A 344 -25.50 -19.90 25.04
C LEU A 344 -26.67 -20.10 26.02
N VAL A 345 -27.78 -19.38 25.81
CA VAL A 345 -29.00 -19.55 26.63
C VAL A 345 -29.53 -20.97 26.53
N ILE A 346 -29.62 -21.54 25.32
CA ILE A 346 -30.11 -22.90 25.13
C ILE A 346 -29.17 -23.92 25.77
N ARG A 347 -27.85 -23.79 25.57
CA ARG A 347 -26.83 -24.66 26.19
C ARG A 347 -26.93 -24.63 27.73
N THR A 348 -27.13 -23.45 28.30
CA THR A 348 -27.35 -23.27 29.74
C THR A 348 -28.62 -23.96 30.23
N GLU A 349 -29.73 -23.86 29.47
CA GLU A 349 -31.00 -24.51 29.82
C GLU A 349 -30.91 -26.04 29.80
N ILE A 350 -30.19 -26.61 28.84
CA ILE A 350 -30.02 -28.07 28.72
C ILE A 350 -28.87 -28.63 29.57
N GLY A 351 -28.09 -27.75 30.22
CA GLY A 351 -26.94 -28.12 31.05
C GLY A 351 -25.72 -28.59 30.26
N ASP A 352 -25.58 -28.17 29.00
CA ASP A 352 -24.42 -28.49 28.17
C ASP A 352 -23.28 -27.50 28.42
N ARG A 353 -22.47 -27.83 29.42
CA ARG A 353 -21.31 -27.04 29.83
C ARG A 353 -20.23 -26.94 28.75
N GLN A 354 -20.06 -27.98 27.92
CA GLN A 354 -19.08 -27.93 26.83
C GLN A 354 -19.50 -26.91 25.79
N GLY A 355 -20.78 -26.94 25.37
CA GLY A 355 -21.32 -25.97 24.44
C GLY A 355 -21.31 -24.53 24.99
N GLU A 356 -21.61 -24.34 26.28
CA GLU A 356 -21.47 -23.03 26.92
C GLU A 356 -20.06 -22.46 26.80
N ALA A 357 -19.03 -23.27 27.03
CA ALA A 357 -17.64 -22.84 26.91
C ALA A 357 -17.32 -22.40 25.46
N THR A 358 -17.71 -23.19 24.47
CA THR A 358 -17.53 -22.86 23.04
C THR A 358 -18.23 -21.54 22.67
N ASP A 359 -19.46 -21.32 23.12
CA ASP A 359 -20.20 -20.09 22.84
C ASP A 359 -19.55 -18.87 23.52
N TYR A 360 -19.03 -19.02 24.74
CA TYR A 360 -18.23 -17.99 25.40
C TYR A 360 -16.92 -17.69 24.65
N GLY A 361 -16.22 -18.72 24.16
CA GLY A 361 -15.02 -18.56 23.34
C GLY A 361 -15.29 -17.78 22.05
N ASN A 362 -16.34 -18.17 21.32
CA ASN A 362 -16.77 -17.49 20.10
C ASN A 362 -17.18 -16.02 20.35
N LEU A 363 -17.87 -15.75 21.46
CA LEU A 363 -18.17 -14.36 21.88
C LEU A 363 -16.89 -13.58 22.17
N GLY A 364 -15.89 -14.22 22.79
CA GLY A 364 -14.56 -13.66 22.99
C GLY A 364 -13.91 -13.19 21.68
N THR A 365 -13.96 -14.04 20.64
CA THR A 365 -13.47 -13.70 19.29
C THR A 365 -14.23 -12.54 18.68
N VAL A 366 -15.57 -12.49 18.78
CA VAL A 366 -16.39 -11.37 18.29
C VAL A 366 -16.01 -10.06 18.98
N PHE A 367 -15.87 -10.05 20.30
CA PHE A 367 -15.47 -8.85 21.05
C PHE A 367 -14.04 -8.42 20.75
N THR A 368 -13.15 -9.36 20.42
CA THR A 368 -11.80 -9.05 19.94
C THR A 368 -11.85 -8.30 18.61
N SER A 369 -12.65 -8.76 17.64
CA SER A 369 -12.85 -8.08 16.36
C SER A 369 -13.52 -6.70 16.48
N LEU A 370 -14.33 -6.48 17.53
CA LEU A 370 -14.92 -5.17 17.85
C LEU A 370 -13.94 -4.21 18.57
N GLY A 371 -12.74 -4.66 18.93
CA GLY A 371 -11.80 -3.91 19.77
C GLY A 371 -12.25 -3.73 21.22
N GLN A 372 -13.19 -4.56 21.70
CA GLN A 372 -13.68 -4.57 23.08
C GLN A 372 -12.94 -5.61 23.92
N TYR A 373 -11.62 -5.46 24.04
CA TYR A 373 -10.73 -6.48 24.61
C TYR A 373 -11.06 -6.83 26.07
N ASP A 374 -11.54 -5.89 26.88
CA ASP A 374 -11.97 -6.17 28.27
C ASP A 374 -13.12 -7.21 28.32
N LYS A 375 -14.09 -7.09 27.41
CA LYS A 375 -15.18 -8.07 27.31
C LYS A 375 -14.71 -9.38 26.72
N ALA A 376 -13.81 -9.32 25.74
CA ALA A 376 -13.21 -10.52 25.16
C ALA A 376 -12.50 -11.34 26.25
N GLU A 377 -11.69 -10.70 27.08
CA GLU A 377 -11.03 -11.32 28.24
C GLU A 377 -12.06 -11.90 29.22
N GLU A 378 -13.12 -11.17 29.56
CA GLU A 378 -14.17 -11.66 30.48
C GLU A 378 -14.83 -12.95 29.96
N HIS A 379 -15.20 -12.99 28.68
CA HIS A 379 -15.86 -14.14 28.07
C HIS A 379 -14.90 -15.34 27.93
N LEU A 380 -13.65 -15.11 27.52
CA LEU A 380 -12.64 -16.16 27.43
C LEU A 380 -12.26 -16.72 28.80
N GLN A 381 -12.21 -15.89 29.85
CA GLN A 381 -12.00 -16.38 31.21
C GLN A 381 -13.17 -17.24 31.70
N LYS A 382 -14.42 -16.92 31.32
CA LYS A 382 -15.57 -17.78 31.62
C LYS A 382 -15.45 -19.12 30.91
N ALA A 383 -15.10 -19.12 29.61
CA ALA A 383 -14.85 -20.35 28.86
C ALA A 383 -13.78 -21.21 29.56
N LEU A 384 -12.64 -20.60 29.91
CA LEU A 384 -11.53 -21.25 30.60
C LEU A 384 -11.92 -21.89 31.93
N VAL A 385 -12.73 -21.20 32.74
CA VAL A 385 -13.23 -21.76 34.01
C VAL A 385 -14.09 -22.99 33.75
N ILE A 386 -14.97 -22.93 32.75
CA ILE A 386 -15.86 -24.04 32.42
C ILE A 386 -15.06 -25.24 31.89
N THR A 387 -14.15 -25.03 30.94
CA THR A 387 -13.30 -26.10 30.37
C THR A 387 -12.43 -26.76 31.45
N THR A 388 -11.89 -25.97 32.38
CA THR A 388 -11.18 -26.48 33.55
C THR A 388 -12.09 -27.31 34.47
N GLU A 389 -13.31 -26.84 34.76
CA GLU A 389 -14.27 -27.54 35.63
C GLU A 389 -14.70 -28.90 35.08
N ILE A 390 -14.93 -29.00 33.77
CA ILE A 390 -15.35 -30.24 33.11
C ILE A 390 -14.16 -31.14 32.75
N GLY A 391 -12.92 -30.68 32.95
CA GLY A 391 -11.70 -31.41 32.64
C GLY A 391 -11.39 -31.50 31.14
N ASP A 392 -11.91 -30.57 30.34
CA ASP A 392 -11.62 -30.46 28.91
C ASP A 392 -10.29 -29.73 28.69
N ARG A 393 -9.21 -30.51 28.64
CA ARG A 393 -7.86 -30.01 28.41
C ARG A 393 -7.67 -29.38 27.03
N GLN A 394 -8.42 -29.85 26.02
CA GLN A 394 -8.34 -29.29 24.67
C GLN A 394 -8.98 -27.89 24.63
N GLY A 395 -10.16 -27.74 25.24
CA GLY A 395 -10.81 -26.46 25.43
C GLY A 395 -9.95 -25.48 26.23
N GLU A 396 -9.36 -25.93 27.34
CA GLU A 396 -8.46 -25.11 28.16
C GLU A 396 -7.28 -24.56 27.35
N ALA A 397 -6.67 -25.39 26.49
CA ALA A 397 -5.59 -24.94 25.61
C ALA A 397 -6.07 -23.90 24.57
N THR A 398 -7.28 -24.06 24.04
CA THR A 398 -7.87 -23.13 23.07
C THR A 398 -8.16 -21.79 23.73
N ASP A 399 -8.79 -21.79 24.91
CA ASP A 399 -9.10 -20.59 25.69
C ASP A 399 -7.83 -19.80 26.05
N TYR A 400 -6.76 -20.49 26.45
CA TYR A 400 -5.46 -19.85 26.67
C TYR A 400 -4.83 -19.29 25.38
N GLY A 401 -5.00 -19.98 24.24
CA GLY A 401 -4.54 -19.49 22.94
C GLY A 401 -5.23 -18.19 22.52
N ASP A 402 -6.55 -18.14 22.69
CA ASP A 402 -7.37 -16.97 22.37
C ASP A 402 -7.07 -15.80 23.31
N LEU A 403 -6.90 -16.05 24.61
CA LEU A 403 -6.41 -15.04 25.56
C LEU A 403 -5.04 -14.49 25.14
N GLY A 404 -4.14 -15.37 24.69
CA GLY A 404 -2.84 -14.98 24.14
C GLY A 404 -2.96 -14.00 22.97
N THR A 405 -3.93 -14.22 22.08
CA THR A 405 -4.22 -13.34 20.95
C THR A 405 -4.74 -11.97 21.41
N VAL A 406 -5.67 -11.94 22.38
CA VAL A 406 -6.18 -10.68 22.97
C VAL A 406 -5.07 -9.85 23.61
N PHE A 407 -4.20 -10.48 24.40
CA PHE A 407 -3.06 -9.79 25.02
C PHE A 407 -2.01 -9.33 24.01
N THR A 408 -1.91 -10.00 22.86
CA THR A 408 -1.07 -9.53 21.74
C THR A 408 -1.63 -8.23 21.17
N SER A 409 -2.94 -8.15 20.92
CA SER A 409 -3.59 -6.92 20.43
C SER A 409 -3.52 -5.76 21.43
N LEU A 410 -3.53 -6.04 22.74
CA LEU A 410 -3.31 -5.04 23.79
C LEU A 410 -1.85 -4.55 23.92
N GLY A 411 -0.90 -5.18 23.21
CA GLY A 411 0.53 -4.92 23.36
C GLY A 411 1.13 -5.45 24.67
N GLN A 412 0.44 -6.35 25.38
CA GLN A 412 0.91 -7.00 26.61
C GLN A 412 1.61 -8.32 26.27
N TYR A 413 2.71 -8.24 25.52
CA TYR A 413 3.35 -9.42 24.93
C TYR A 413 3.86 -10.46 25.96
N ASP A 414 4.31 -10.02 27.14
CA ASP A 414 4.74 -10.95 28.21
C ASP A 414 3.59 -11.87 28.66
N LYS A 415 2.38 -11.33 28.81
CA LYS A 415 1.19 -12.12 29.15
C LYS A 415 0.77 -13.00 27.99
N ALA A 416 0.84 -12.48 26.76
CA ALA A 416 0.54 -13.24 25.56
C ALA A 416 1.44 -14.48 25.46
N GLU A 417 2.74 -14.31 25.66
CA GLU A 417 3.71 -15.41 25.71
C GLU A 417 3.38 -16.39 26.84
N GLU A 418 3.09 -15.92 28.06
CA GLU A 418 2.73 -16.78 29.19
C GLU A 418 1.53 -17.68 28.88
N TYR A 419 0.44 -17.11 28.34
CA TYR A 419 -0.76 -17.87 28.01
C TYR A 419 -0.54 -18.83 26.85
N LEU A 420 0.18 -18.41 25.81
CA LEU A 420 0.52 -19.29 24.68
C LEU A 420 1.45 -20.44 25.10
N GLN A 421 2.37 -20.21 26.04
CA GLN A 421 3.21 -21.27 26.60
C GLN A 421 2.39 -22.26 27.45
N LYS A 422 1.38 -21.79 28.19
CA LYS A 422 0.45 -22.69 28.90
C LYS A 422 -0.34 -23.54 27.91
N ALA A 423 -0.91 -22.92 26.87
CA ALA A 423 -1.61 -23.64 25.80
C ALA A 423 -0.71 -24.70 25.14
N LEU A 424 0.53 -24.33 24.81
CA LEU A 424 1.53 -25.25 24.26
C LEU A 424 1.84 -26.42 25.20
N GLY A 425 2.02 -26.15 26.49
CA GLY A 425 2.27 -27.19 27.49
C GLY A 425 1.12 -28.21 27.59
N ILE A 426 -0.12 -27.73 27.50
CA ILE A 426 -1.31 -28.58 27.53
C ILE A 426 -1.43 -29.41 26.25
N THR A 427 -1.27 -28.79 25.08
CA THR A 427 -1.35 -29.50 23.78
C THR A 427 -0.28 -30.57 23.66
N THR A 428 0.94 -30.31 24.16
CA THR A 428 1.99 -31.33 24.26
C THR A 428 1.65 -32.46 25.23
N GLU A 429 1.06 -32.15 26.39
CA GLU A 429 0.66 -33.18 27.37
C GLU A 429 -0.39 -34.15 26.80
N ILE A 430 -1.36 -33.64 26.05
CA ILE A 430 -2.44 -34.44 25.48
C ILE A 430 -2.11 -35.02 24.10
N GLY A 431 -0.94 -34.72 23.54
CA GLY A 431 -0.50 -35.18 22.23
C GLY A 431 -1.20 -34.52 21.04
N ASP A 432 -1.81 -33.34 21.23
CA ASP A 432 -2.46 -32.58 20.17
C ASP A 432 -1.43 -31.81 19.33
N ARG A 433 -0.93 -32.49 18.29
CA ARG A 433 0.03 -31.91 17.33
C ARG A 433 -0.53 -30.70 16.57
N GLY A 434 -1.84 -30.65 16.31
CA GLY A 434 -2.46 -29.51 15.63
C GLY A 434 -2.45 -28.27 16.51
N GLY A 435 -2.85 -28.42 17.78
CA GLY A 435 -2.79 -27.36 18.78
C GLY A 435 -1.37 -26.87 19.06
N GLU A 436 -0.38 -27.77 19.12
CA GLU A 436 1.04 -27.38 19.24
C GLU A 436 1.47 -26.45 18.09
N ALA A 437 1.13 -26.82 16.86
CA ALA A 437 1.46 -26.01 15.68
C ALA A 437 0.79 -24.63 15.72
N SER A 438 -0.48 -24.55 16.14
CA SER A 438 -1.19 -23.29 16.32
C SER A 438 -0.51 -22.40 17.38
N CYS A 439 -0.13 -22.98 18.53
CA CYS A 439 0.57 -22.26 19.59
C CYS A 439 1.92 -21.70 19.10
N TYR A 440 2.70 -22.51 18.39
CA TYR A 440 3.95 -22.04 17.78
C TYR A 440 3.72 -20.94 16.73
N GLY A 441 2.66 -21.05 15.93
CA GLY A 441 2.26 -20.01 14.97
C GLY A 441 1.95 -18.67 15.66
N ASN A 442 1.19 -18.70 16.75
CA ASN A 442 0.82 -17.51 17.52
C ASN A 442 2.03 -16.91 18.24
N LEU A 443 2.90 -17.73 18.83
CA LEU A 443 4.17 -17.27 19.41
C LEU A 443 5.03 -16.58 18.34
N GLY A 444 5.08 -17.12 17.12
CA GLY A 444 5.75 -16.48 15.99
C GLY A 444 5.24 -15.06 15.72
N THR A 445 3.93 -14.84 15.79
CA THR A 445 3.31 -13.52 15.63
C THR A 445 3.66 -12.55 16.77
N VAL A 446 3.69 -13.04 18.02
CA VAL A 446 4.14 -12.25 19.19
C VAL A 446 5.59 -11.80 19.02
N PHE A 447 6.50 -12.72 18.68
CA PHE A 447 7.92 -12.37 18.48
C PHE A 447 8.14 -11.47 17.27
N THR A 448 7.31 -11.58 16.24
CA THR A 448 7.31 -10.62 15.12
C THR A 448 6.95 -9.21 15.61
N SER A 449 5.95 -9.09 16.50
CA SER A 449 5.51 -7.81 17.06
C SER A 449 6.54 -7.18 18.01
N LEU A 450 7.34 -8.02 18.70
CA LEU A 450 8.49 -7.60 19.51
C LEU A 450 9.74 -7.22 18.69
N GLY A 451 9.74 -7.42 17.37
CA GLY A 451 10.91 -7.24 16.51
C GLY A 451 11.98 -8.34 16.70
N GLN A 452 11.66 -9.46 17.34
CA GLN A 452 12.56 -10.61 17.51
C GLN A 452 12.37 -11.61 16.35
N TYR A 453 12.72 -11.17 15.14
CA TYR A 453 12.41 -11.92 13.91
C TYR A 453 13.06 -13.30 13.83
N ASP A 454 14.27 -13.50 14.38
CA ASP A 454 14.93 -14.81 14.41
C ASP A 454 14.12 -15.85 15.21
N LYS A 455 13.58 -15.45 16.37
CA LYS A 455 12.71 -16.33 17.17
C LYS A 455 11.38 -16.55 16.48
N ALA A 456 10.83 -15.52 15.84
CA ALA A 456 9.59 -15.65 15.07
C ALA A 456 9.75 -16.68 13.95
N GLU A 457 10.85 -16.62 13.19
CA GLU A 457 11.20 -17.60 12.17
C GLU A 457 11.33 -19.02 12.77
N GLU A 458 12.05 -19.18 13.89
CA GLU A 458 12.23 -20.48 14.55
C GLU A 458 10.88 -21.13 14.92
N TYR A 459 9.99 -20.39 15.56
CA TYR A 459 8.68 -20.91 15.98
C TYR A 459 7.77 -21.20 14.77
N LEU A 460 7.77 -20.34 13.75
CA LEU A 460 7.00 -20.57 12.53
C LEU A 460 7.52 -21.79 11.74
N GLN A 461 8.83 -22.04 11.75
CA GLN A 461 9.41 -23.26 11.15
C GLN A 461 9.01 -24.52 11.91
N LYS A 462 8.98 -24.48 13.25
CA LYS A 462 8.46 -25.59 14.07
C LYS A 462 7.00 -25.89 13.75
N ALA A 463 6.14 -24.86 13.68
CA ALA A 463 4.76 -25.01 13.28
C ALA A 463 4.62 -25.61 11.86
N LEU A 464 5.45 -25.15 10.91
CA LEU A 464 5.45 -25.64 9.53
C LEU A 464 5.81 -27.13 9.45
N VAL A 465 6.80 -27.59 10.21
CA VAL A 465 7.19 -29.01 10.25
C VAL A 465 6.02 -29.84 10.77
N ILE A 466 5.39 -29.42 11.87
CA ILE A 466 4.29 -30.18 12.47
C ILE A 466 3.07 -30.25 11.54
N THR A 467 2.66 -29.11 10.96
CA THR A 467 1.53 -29.06 10.01
C THR A 467 1.79 -29.93 8.78
N THR A 468 3.04 -29.97 8.30
CA THR A 468 3.43 -30.86 7.20
C THR A 468 3.38 -32.34 7.59
N GLU A 469 3.84 -32.69 8.80
CA GLU A 469 3.82 -34.07 9.31
C GLU A 469 2.39 -34.62 9.46
N ILE A 470 1.44 -33.80 9.91
CA ILE A 470 0.04 -34.21 10.12
C ILE A 470 -0.84 -34.04 8.86
N GLY A 471 -0.28 -33.52 7.76
CA GLY A 471 -1.02 -33.27 6.52
C GLY A 471 -1.99 -32.09 6.57
N ASP A 472 -1.83 -31.16 7.52
CA ASP A 472 -2.64 -29.94 7.62
C ASP A 472 -2.18 -28.89 6.61
N ARG A 473 -2.76 -28.95 5.41
CA ARG A 473 -2.50 -28.01 4.32
C ARG A 473 -2.89 -26.58 4.66
N GLN A 474 -3.94 -26.38 5.47
CA GLN A 474 -4.38 -25.06 5.87
C GLN A 474 -3.37 -24.41 6.82
N GLY A 475 -2.89 -25.16 7.81
CA GLY A 475 -1.83 -24.75 8.72
C GLY A 475 -0.50 -24.48 8.01
N GLU A 476 -0.12 -25.32 7.04
CA GLU A 476 1.08 -25.12 6.22
C GLU A 476 1.03 -23.77 5.48
N ALA A 477 -0.11 -23.45 4.86
CA ALA A 477 -0.32 -22.18 4.18
C ALA A 477 -0.31 -20.98 5.14
N SER A 478 -0.86 -21.12 6.34
CA SER A 478 -0.78 -20.10 7.40
C SER A 478 0.67 -19.82 7.80
N CYS A 479 1.47 -20.88 8.01
CA CYS A 479 2.88 -20.76 8.39
C CYS A 479 3.69 -20.04 7.32
N TYR A 480 3.55 -20.43 6.04
CA TYR A 480 4.19 -19.70 4.94
C TYR A 480 3.72 -18.25 4.83
N GLY A 481 2.43 -17.99 5.03
CA GLY A 481 1.87 -16.64 5.04
C GLY A 481 2.45 -15.74 6.14
N ASN A 482 2.78 -16.31 7.30
CA ASN A 482 3.40 -15.58 8.42
C ASN A 482 4.91 -15.42 8.24
N LEU A 483 5.60 -16.45 7.74
CA LEU A 483 7.02 -16.34 7.34
C LEU A 483 7.21 -15.24 6.30
N GLY A 484 6.30 -15.14 5.33
CA GLY A 484 6.31 -14.05 4.35
C GLY A 484 6.26 -12.66 5.00
N THR A 485 5.44 -12.49 6.05
CA THR A 485 5.38 -11.24 6.83
C THR A 485 6.67 -10.96 7.60
N VAL A 486 7.29 -11.99 8.19
CA VAL A 486 8.60 -11.86 8.88
C VAL A 486 9.68 -11.42 7.89
N PHE A 487 9.81 -12.09 6.74
CA PHE A 487 10.82 -11.73 5.74
C PHE A 487 10.59 -10.36 5.11
N LYS A 488 9.33 -9.92 4.97
CA LYS A 488 9.03 -8.53 4.60
C LYS A 488 9.58 -7.55 5.64
N SER A 489 9.36 -7.83 6.93
CA SER A 489 9.81 -6.97 8.03
C SER A 489 11.35 -6.92 8.16
N LEU A 490 12.05 -7.97 7.70
CA LEU A 490 13.51 -8.01 7.55
C LEU A 490 14.03 -7.31 6.28
N GLY A 491 13.16 -6.77 5.42
CA GLY A 491 13.53 -6.21 4.12
C GLY A 491 13.95 -7.24 3.06
N GLN A 492 13.76 -8.54 3.32
CA GLN A 492 14.07 -9.63 2.39
C GLN A 492 12.87 -9.92 1.49
N TYR A 493 12.53 -8.95 0.63
CA TYR A 493 11.30 -8.97 -0.16
C TYR A 493 11.19 -10.16 -1.13
N ASP A 494 12.29 -10.62 -1.73
CA ASP A 494 12.29 -11.79 -2.62
C ASP A 494 11.86 -13.07 -1.89
N LYS A 495 12.34 -13.28 -0.65
CA LYS A 495 11.90 -14.42 0.18
C LYS A 495 10.46 -14.25 0.63
N ALA A 496 10.06 -13.03 0.98
CA ALA A 496 8.68 -12.73 1.34
C ALA A 496 7.72 -13.10 0.20
N GLU A 497 8.05 -12.71 -1.04
CA GLU A 497 7.32 -13.10 -2.24
C GLU A 497 7.27 -14.62 -2.41
N GLU A 498 8.41 -15.32 -2.29
CA GLU A 498 8.48 -16.78 -2.44
C GLU A 498 7.53 -17.50 -1.46
N TYR A 499 7.59 -17.16 -0.17
CA TYR A 499 6.75 -17.79 0.84
C TYR A 499 5.26 -17.46 0.67
N LEU A 500 4.93 -16.21 0.32
CA LEU A 500 3.54 -15.83 0.05
C LEU A 500 2.99 -16.51 -1.20
N GLN A 501 3.81 -16.75 -2.23
CA GLN A 501 3.41 -17.53 -3.40
C GLN A 501 3.18 -19.00 -3.05
N LYS A 502 4.00 -19.61 -2.20
CA LYS A 502 3.75 -20.97 -1.69
C LYS A 502 2.43 -21.05 -0.95
N ALA A 503 2.18 -20.10 -0.04
CA ALA A 503 0.90 -20.01 0.67
C ALA A 503 -0.28 -19.89 -0.32
N LEU A 504 -0.17 -18.99 -1.30
CA LEU A 504 -1.20 -18.76 -2.31
C LEU A 504 -1.54 -20.05 -3.09
N VAL A 505 -0.53 -20.78 -3.56
CA VAL A 505 -0.74 -22.04 -4.30
C VAL A 505 -1.53 -23.04 -3.45
N ILE A 506 -1.15 -23.22 -2.19
CA ILE A 506 -1.83 -24.15 -1.29
C ILE A 506 -3.29 -23.71 -1.06
N ARG A 507 -3.52 -22.42 -0.79
CA ARG A 507 -4.88 -21.88 -0.58
C ARG A 507 -5.76 -22.08 -1.81
N THR A 508 -5.23 -21.88 -3.01
CA THR A 508 -5.95 -22.14 -4.26
C THR A 508 -6.23 -23.63 -4.44
N GLU A 509 -5.27 -24.52 -4.13
CA GLU A 509 -5.45 -25.97 -4.24
C GLU A 509 -6.55 -26.50 -3.31
N ILE A 510 -6.64 -25.99 -2.08
CA ILE A 510 -7.67 -26.39 -1.11
C ILE A 510 -8.98 -25.62 -1.26
N GLY A 511 -9.08 -24.66 -2.19
CA GLY A 511 -10.29 -23.86 -2.41
C GLY A 511 -10.59 -22.81 -1.32
N ASP A 512 -9.61 -22.44 -0.48
CA ASP A 512 -9.77 -21.39 0.53
C ASP A 512 -9.68 -19.99 -0.10
N ARG A 513 -10.84 -19.46 -0.50
CA ARG A 513 -10.98 -18.14 -1.14
C ARG A 513 -10.59 -16.99 -0.21
N ARG A 514 -10.89 -17.09 1.09
CA ARG A 514 -10.54 -16.07 2.10
C ARG A 514 -9.01 -15.99 2.26
N GLY A 515 -8.35 -17.14 2.35
CA GLY A 515 -6.90 -17.26 2.40
C GLY A 515 -6.21 -16.82 1.10
N GLU A 516 -6.77 -17.15 -0.07
CA GLU A 516 -6.28 -16.67 -1.38
C GLU A 516 -6.25 -15.14 -1.43
N ALA A 517 -7.36 -14.49 -1.06
CA ALA A 517 -7.45 -13.04 -0.99
C ALA A 517 -6.44 -12.45 0.00
N SER A 518 -6.27 -13.07 1.17
CA SER A 518 -5.25 -12.64 2.14
C SER A 518 -3.82 -12.72 1.59
N CYS A 519 -3.49 -13.75 0.82
CA CYS A 519 -2.17 -13.90 0.20
C CYS A 519 -1.93 -12.81 -0.85
N TYR A 520 -2.92 -12.52 -1.70
CA TYR A 520 -2.84 -11.41 -2.64
C TYR A 520 -2.69 -10.05 -1.94
N GLY A 521 -3.44 -9.82 -0.86
CA GLY A 521 -3.30 -8.63 -0.03
C GLY A 521 -1.87 -8.44 0.49
N LYS A 522 -1.31 -9.49 1.11
CA LYS A 522 0.07 -9.49 1.62
C LYS A 522 1.11 -9.27 0.52
N LEU A 523 0.97 -9.94 -0.63
CA LEU A 523 1.82 -9.71 -1.82
C LEU A 523 1.75 -8.26 -2.30
N GLY A 524 0.55 -7.68 -2.32
CA GLY A 524 0.35 -6.26 -2.62
C GLY A 524 1.19 -5.36 -1.71
N THR A 525 1.23 -5.65 -0.40
CA THR A 525 2.07 -4.89 0.53
C THR A 525 3.58 -5.09 0.31
N VAL A 526 4.03 -6.28 -0.10
CA VAL A 526 5.45 -6.52 -0.44
C VAL A 526 5.86 -5.73 -1.67
N PHE A 527 5.03 -5.75 -2.73
CA PHE A 527 5.30 -4.95 -3.94
C PHE A 527 5.21 -3.45 -3.71
N THR A 528 4.44 -3.01 -2.70
CA THR A 528 4.43 -1.61 -2.25
C THR A 528 5.78 -1.23 -1.67
N SER A 529 6.34 -2.05 -0.75
CA SER A 529 7.66 -1.84 -0.17
C SER A 529 8.79 -1.87 -1.20
N LEU A 530 8.66 -2.66 -2.27
CA LEU A 530 9.58 -2.69 -3.42
C LEU A 530 9.44 -1.49 -4.38
N GLY A 531 8.48 -0.59 -4.17
CA GLY A 531 8.16 0.51 -5.09
C GLY A 531 7.54 0.07 -6.43
N GLN A 532 7.15 -1.20 -6.56
CA GLN A 532 6.49 -1.75 -7.76
C GLN A 532 4.96 -1.57 -7.67
N TYR A 533 4.51 -0.32 -7.62
CA TYR A 533 3.13 0.03 -7.31
C TYR A 533 2.08 -0.52 -8.30
N ASP A 534 2.42 -0.68 -9.58
CA ASP A 534 1.51 -1.27 -10.58
C ASP A 534 1.16 -2.72 -10.24
N LYS A 535 2.16 -3.52 -9.83
CA LYS A 535 1.94 -4.89 -9.37
C LYS A 535 1.20 -4.92 -8.04
N ALA A 536 1.53 -4.01 -7.12
CA ALA A 536 0.83 -3.90 -5.85
C ALA A 536 -0.68 -3.67 -6.06
N GLU A 537 -1.05 -2.73 -6.93
CA GLU A 537 -2.44 -2.45 -7.29
C GLU A 537 -3.12 -3.64 -8.00
N GLU A 538 -2.40 -4.37 -8.86
CA GLU A 538 -2.92 -5.57 -9.50
C GLU A 538 -3.32 -6.63 -8.46
N TYR A 539 -2.43 -6.94 -7.52
CA TYR A 539 -2.69 -7.94 -6.49
C TYR A 539 -3.77 -7.51 -5.51
N LEU A 540 -3.76 -6.25 -5.06
CA LEU A 540 -4.80 -5.71 -4.19
C LEU A 540 -6.17 -5.70 -4.86
N ARG A 541 -6.23 -5.46 -6.17
CA ARG A 541 -7.48 -5.58 -6.93
C ARG A 541 -7.98 -7.01 -7.01
N LYS A 542 -7.09 -8.00 -7.18
CA LYS A 542 -7.47 -9.43 -7.15
C LYS A 542 -8.04 -9.81 -5.79
N ALA A 543 -7.36 -9.40 -4.71
CA ALA A 543 -7.84 -9.61 -3.34
C ALA A 543 -9.25 -9.03 -3.16
N LEU A 544 -9.45 -7.75 -3.51
CA LEU A 544 -10.72 -7.06 -3.35
C LEU A 544 -11.87 -7.74 -4.11
N VAL A 545 -11.64 -8.20 -5.35
CA VAL A 545 -12.66 -8.92 -6.12
C VAL A 545 -13.11 -10.19 -5.39
N ILE A 546 -12.16 -10.97 -4.87
CA ILE A 546 -12.47 -12.19 -4.12
C ILE A 546 -13.22 -11.85 -2.82
N ARG A 547 -12.77 -10.83 -2.07
CA ARG A 547 -13.42 -10.36 -0.83
C ARG A 547 -14.88 -9.95 -1.07
N THR A 548 -15.14 -9.23 -2.14
CA THR A 548 -16.50 -8.84 -2.53
C THR A 548 -17.35 -10.02 -3.00
N GLU A 549 -16.78 -10.98 -3.72
CA GLU A 549 -17.49 -12.20 -4.12
C GLU A 549 -17.93 -13.03 -2.91
N ILE A 550 -17.10 -13.11 -1.86
CA ILE A 550 -17.41 -13.88 -0.65
C ILE A 550 -18.11 -13.06 0.44
N GLY A 551 -18.30 -11.74 0.25
CA GLY A 551 -18.94 -10.87 1.25
C GLY A 551 -18.10 -10.59 2.51
N ASP A 552 -16.77 -10.75 2.46
CA ASP A 552 -15.87 -10.43 3.58
C ASP A 552 -15.60 -8.92 3.66
N ARG A 553 -16.48 -8.22 4.39
CA ARG A 553 -16.46 -6.75 4.57
C ARG A 553 -15.19 -6.25 5.27
N GLU A 554 -14.69 -7.00 6.24
CA GLU A 554 -13.47 -6.68 6.97
C GLU A 554 -12.24 -6.73 6.03
N GLY A 555 -12.18 -7.77 5.19
CA GLY A 555 -11.19 -7.93 4.13
C GLY A 555 -11.26 -6.83 3.08
N GLU A 556 -12.46 -6.46 2.62
CA GLU A 556 -12.64 -5.33 1.67
C GLU A 556 -12.07 -4.02 2.23
N ALA A 557 -12.36 -3.72 3.50
CA ALA A 557 -11.83 -2.53 4.16
C ALA A 557 -10.30 -2.56 4.26
N THR A 558 -9.72 -3.73 4.55
CA THR A 558 -8.26 -3.94 4.55
C THR A 558 -7.66 -3.64 3.18
N ASP A 559 -8.24 -4.19 2.10
CA ASP A 559 -7.73 -3.99 0.75
C ASP A 559 -7.87 -2.53 0.29
N TYR A 560 -8.97 -1.84 0.64
CA TYR A 560 -9.10 -0.41 0.41
C TYR A 560 -8.06 0.41 1.18
N GLY A 561 -7.77 0.06 2.43
CA GLY A 561 -6.72 0.71 3.24
C GLY A 561 -5.32 0.52 2.65
N ASN A 562 -5.00 -0.70 2.22
CA ASN A 562 -3.75 -1.02 1.55
C ASN A 562 -3.60 -0.28 0.22
N ARG A 563 -4.66 -0.20 -0.59
CA ARG A 563 -4.67 0.60 -1.82
C ARG A 563 -4.50 2.09 -1.50
N GLY A 564 -5.12 2.58 -0.43
CA GLY A 564 -4.89 3.92 0.09
C GLY A 564 -3.40 4.20 0.33
N THR A 565 -2.69 3.26 0.95
CA THR A 565 -1.25 3.34 1.23
C THR A 565 -0.39 3.27 -0.05
N VAL A 566 -0.78 2.42 -1.02
CA VAL A 566 -0.15 2.38 -2.35
C VAL A 566 -0.29 3.73 -3.05
N PHE A 567 -1.50 4.28 -3.04
CA PHE A 567 -1.79 5.57 -3.65
C PHE A 567 -1.09 6.71 -2.91
N GLU A 568 -0.95 6.66 -1.59
CA GLU A 568 -0.10 7.60 -0.85
C GLU A 568 1.36 7.52 -1.30
N SER A 569 1.92 6.32 -1.41
CA SER A 569 3.31 6.10 -1.83
C SER A 569 3.59 6.59 -3.25
N LEU A 570 2.58 6.46 -4.12
CA LEU A 570 2.52 7.04 -5.48
C LEU A 570 2.27 8.56 -5.48
N GLY A 571 2.15 9.23 -4.33
CA GLY A 571 1.77 10.64 -4.23
C GLY A 571 0.34 10.95 -4.68
N GLN A 572 -0.49 9.92 -4.91
CA GLN A 572 -1.89 10.02 -5.31
C GLN A 572 -2.83 10.36 -4.16
N TYR A 573 -2.55 11.44 -3.44
CA TYR A 573 -3.20 11.72 -2.16
C TYR A 573 -4.73 11.85 -2.23
N ASP A 574 -5.31 12.37 -3.32
CA ASP A 574 -6.77 12.43 -3.50
C ASP A 574 -7.40 11.03 -3.57
N LYS A 575 -6.73 10.08 -4.26
CA LYS A 575 -7.19 8.68 -4.30
C LYS A 575 -6.87 7.94 -3.02
N ALA A 576 -5.73 8.25 -2.39
CA ALA A 576 -5.38 7.71 -1.09
C ALA A 576 -6.46 8.08 -0.07
N GLU A 577 -6.85 9.36 -0.01
CA GLU A 577 -7.96 9.85 0.78
C GLU A 577 -9.28 9.14 0.41
N GLU A 578 -9.63 9.04 -0.87
CA GLU A 578 -10.86 8.37 -1.31
C GLU A 578 -10.93 6.91 -0.83
N TYR A 579 -9.87 6.12 -1.01
CA TYR A 579 -9.86 4.72 -0.62
C TYR A 579 -9.78 4.53 0.89
N LEU A 580 -9.02 5.37 1.60
CA LEU A 580 -8.99 5.37 3.06
C LEU A 580 -10.34 5.77 3.66
N GLN A 581 -11.07 6.70 3.03
CA GLN A 581 -12.44 7.04 3.43
C GLN A 581 -13.41 5.89 3.17
N LYS A 582 -13.30 5.18 2.05
CA LYS A 582 -14.09 3.96 1.81
C LYS A 582 -13.82 2.90 2.86
N ALA A 583 -12.55 2.63 3.17
CA ALA A 583 -12.18 1.72 4.24
C ALA A 583 -12.78 2.17 5.57
N LEU A 584 -12.63 3.45 5.94
CA LEU A 584 -13.17 4.03 7.17
C LEU A 584 -14.69 3.84 7.31
N VAL A 585 -15.45 4.08 6.23
CA VAL A 585 -16.91 3.88 6.22
C VAL A 585 -17.24 2.42 6.51
N ILE A 586 -16.58 1.48 5.84
CA ILE A 586 -16.82 0.04 6.05
C ILE A 586 -16.47 -0.36 7.49
N ARG A 587 -15.31 0.07 8.00
CA ARG A 587 -14.87 -0.20 9.39
C ARG A 587 -15.87 0.33 10.42
N THR A 588 -16.37 1.53 10.18
CA THR A 588 -17.40 2.15 11.05
C THR A 588 -18.72 1.37 10.99
N GLU A 589 -19.14 0.93 9.80
CA GLU A 589 -20.37 0.14 9.61
C GLU A 589 -20.32 -1.22 10.32
N ILE A 590 -19.17 -1.89 10.29
CA ILE A 590 -19.00 -3.20 10.96
C ILE A 590 -18.63 -3.05 12.44
N GLY A 591 -18.34 -1.85 12.93
CA GLY A 591 -17.96 -1.62 14.33
C GLY A 591 -16.50 -1.97 14.67
N ASP A 592 -15.63 -2.12 13.68
CA ASP A 592 -14.20 -2.36 13.89
C ASP A 592 -13.47 -1.05 14.28
N ARG A 593 -13.33 -0.86 15.59
CA ARG A 593 -12.69 0.32 16.19
C ARG A 593 -11.19 0.39 15.91
N GLU A 594 -10.52 -0.75 15.87
CA GLU A 594 -9.08 -0.83 15.60
C GLU A 594 -8.78 -0.42 14.14
N GLY A 595 -9.58 -0.93 13.21
CA GLY A 595 -9.54 -0.56 11.80
C GLY A 595 -9.90 0.91 11.56
N GLU A 596 -10.89 1.46 12.27
CA GLU A 596 -11.25 2.88 12.21
C GLU A 596 -10.06 3.78 12.59
N ALA A 597 -9.39 3.46 13.70
CA ALA A 597 -8.21 4.17 14.16
C ALA A 597 -7.05 4.07 13.15
N SER A 598 -6.85 2.89 12.54
CA SER A 598 -5.87 2.69 11.47
C SER A 598 -6.13 3.59 10.27
N CYS A 599 -7.39 3.69 9.82
CA CYS A 599 -7.77 4.55 8.70
C CYS A 599 -7.51 6.03 9.01
N TYR A 600 -7.86 6.50 10.21
CA TYR A 600 -7.54 7.88 10.61
C TYR A 600 -6.04 8.15 10.71
N GLY A 601 -5.26 7.19 11.23
CA GLY A 601 -3.79 7.28 11.25
C GLY A 601 -3.21 7.47 9.86
N ASN A 602 -3.62 6.63 8.91
CA ASN A 602 -3.16 6.68 7.52
C ASN A 602 -3.62 7.96 6.81
N LEU A 603 -4.85 8.44 7.06
CA LEU A 603 -5.29 9.75 6.57
C LEU A 603 -4.41 10.88 7.13
N GLY A 604 -4.05 10.79 8.41
CA GLY A 604 -3.08 11.69 9.04
C GLY A 604 -1.73 11.73 8.31
N THR A 605 -1.19 10.58 7.95
CA THR A 605 0.06 10.47 7.18
C THR A 605 -0.10 11.08 5.78
N VAL A 606 -1.19 10.79 5.07
CA VAL A 606 -1.51 11.39 3.76
C VAL A 606 -1.55 12.91 3.84
N PHE A 607 -2.22 13.47 4.84
CA PHE A 607 -2.29 14.94 5.01
C PHE A 607 -0.96 15.55 5.46
N THR A 608 -0.12 14.80 6.17
CA THR A 608 1.26 15.19 6.50
C THR A 608 2.09 15.31 5.22
N SER A 609 2.00 14.30 4.34
CA SER A 609 2.66 14.27 3.03
C SER A 609 2.17 15.37 2.09
N LEU A 610 0.91 15.80 2.23
CA LEU A 610 0.34 16.97 1.53
C LEU A 610 0.76 18.34 2.09
N GLY A 611 1.49 18.37 3.21
CA GLY A 611 1.80 19.61 3.94
C GLY A 611 0.57 20.28 4.60
N GLN A 612 -0.57 19.59 4.67
CA GLN A 612 -1.79 20.06 5.34
C GLN A 612 -1.78 19.65 6.82
N TYR A 613 -0.80 20.18 7.56
CA TYR A 613 -0.51 19.76 8.93
C TYR A 613 -1.68 19.92 9.91
N ASP A 614 -2.55 20.93 9.74
CA ASP A 614 -3.73 21.12 10.60
C ASP A 614 -4.72 19.94 10.50
N LYS A 615 -4.94 19.41 9.28
CA LYS A 615 -5.79 18.23 9.07
C LYS A 615 -5.10 16.96 9.52
N ALA A 616 -3.79 16.85 9.30
CA ALA A 616 -3.00 15.73 9.76
C ALA A 616 -3.11 15.58 11.29
N GLU A 617 -2.95 16.70 12.02
CA GLU A 617 -3.14 16.74 13.47
C GLU A 617 -4.55 16.29 13.88
N GLU A 618 -5.60 16.80 13.22
CA GLU A 618 -6.99 16.42 13.53
C GLU A 618 -7.22 14.90 13.41
N TYR A 619 -6.79 14.29 12.30
CA TYR A 619 -6.99 12.86 12.07
C TYR A 619 -6.15 11.99 13.00
N LEU A 620 -4.89 12.37 13.24
CA LEU A 620 -4.02 11.66 14.19
C LEU A 620 -4.56 11.74 15.62
N GLN A 621 -5.17 12.87 16.02
CA GLN A 621 -5.83 12.99 17.33
C GLN A 621 -7.06 12.08 17.43
N LYS A 622 -7.88 11.97 16.37
CA LYS A 622 -9.01 11.03 16.35
C LYS A 622 -8.52 9.59 16.50
N ALA A 623 -7.48 9.20 15.74
CA ALA A 623 -6.88 7.88 15.87
C ALA A 623 -6.39 7.64 17.31
N LEU A 624 -5.65 8.59 17.90
CA LEU A 624 -5.12 8.49 19.25
C LEU A 624 -6.22 8.27 20.31
N VAL A 625 -7.32 9.01 20.23
CA VAL A 625 -8.45 8.84 21.15
C VAL A 625 -9.00 7.42 21.09
N ILE A 626 -9.25 6.90 19.87
CA ILE A 626 -9.78 5.54 19.69
C ILE A 626 -8.79 4.49 20.22
N ARG A 627 -7.50 4.61 19.87
CA ARG A 627 -6.45 3.69 20.35
C ARG A 627 -6.36 3.67 21.88
N THR A 628 -6.49 4.83 22.51
CA THR A 628 -6.50 4.96 23.97
C THR A 628 -7.75 4.30 24.58
N GLU A 629 -8.92 4.49 23.96
CA GLU A 629 -10.18 3.89 24.41
C GLU A 629 -10.18 2.36 24.35
N ILE A 630 -9.61 1.78 23.29
CA ILE A 630 -9.51 0.32 23.14
C ILE A 630 -8.28 -0.27 23.86
N GLY A 631 -7.40 0.55 24.44
CA GLY A 631 -6.20 0.08 25.13
C GLY A 631 -5.08 -0.44 24.21
N ASP A 632 -5.09 -0.10 22.92
CA ASP A 632 -3.99 -0.42 22.00
C ASP A 632 -2.79 0.52 22.23
N ARG A 633 -1.88 0.05 23.07
CA ARG A 633 -0.66 0.79 23.44
C ARG A 633 0.29 0.99 22.26
N ARG A 634 0.40 0.02 21.36
CA ARG A 634 1.30 0.13 20.20
C ARG A 634 0.78 1.19 19.22
N GLY A 635 -0.52 1.17 18.95
CA GLY A 635 -1.19 2.18 18.13
C GLY A 635 -1.11 3.58 18.73
N GLU A 636 -1.23 3.71 20.06
CA GLU A 636 -1.04 4.97 20.79
C GLU A 636 0.36 5.55 20.55
N ALA A 637 1.41 4.74 20.69
CA ALA A 637 2.78 5.15 20.44
C ALA A 637 3.02 5.60 18.99
N SER A 638 2.47 4.85 18.02
CA SER A 638 2.53 5.20 16.59
C SER A 638 1.87 6.56 16.31
N CYS A 639 0.69 6.82 16.90
CA CYS A 639 0.00 8.12 16.77
C CYS A 639 0.85 9.27 17.32
N TYR A 640 1.48 9.09 18.50
CA TYR A 640 2.39 10.09 19.06
C TYR A 640 3.64 10.31 18.20
N GLY A 641 4.22 9.25 17.63
CA GLY A 641 5.36 9.35 16.71
C GLY A 641 5.02 10.16 15.45
N ASN A 642 3.86 9.91 14.87
CA ASN A 642 3.36 10.64 13.71
C ASN A 642 3.06 12.11 14.03
N LEU A 643 2.41 12.39 15.18
CA LEU A 643 2.21 13.75 15.66
C LEU A 643 3.55 14.48 15.87
N GLY A 644 4.55 13.79 16.44
CA GLY A 644 5.91 14.31 16.57
C GLY A 644 6.52 14.73 15.23
N THR A 645 6.33 13.91 14.21
CA THR A 645 6.76 14.21 12.83
C THR A 645 6.03 15.43 12.25
N VAL A 646 4.72 15.55 12.45
CA VAL A 646 3.93 16.72 12.03
C VAL A 646 4.45 18.00 12.68
N PHE A 647 4.66 18.01 14.00
CA PHE A 647 5.16 19.19 14.72
C PHE A 647 6.60 19.54 14.34
N ARG A 648 7.44 18.55 14.02
CA ARG A 648 8.79 18.78 13.47
C ARG A 648 8.71 19.52 12.14
N SER A 649 7.83 19.09 11.24
CA SER A 649 7.62 19.74 9.93
C SER A 649 7.05 21.15 10.04
N LEU A 650 6.27 21.44 11.09
CA LEU A 650 5.81 22.78 11.45
C LEU A 650 6.90 23.67 12.09
N GLY A 651 8.08 23.13 12.38
CA GLY A 651 9.15 23.83 13.12
C GLY A 651 8.86 24.01 14.60
N GLN A 652 7.85 23.33 15.16
CA GLN A 652 7.50 23.34 16.58
C GLN A 652 8.26 22.22 17.31
N TYR A 653 9.59 22.34 17.36
CA TYR A 653 10.48 21.29 17.85
C TYR A 653 10.23 20.87 19.31
N ASP A 654 9.84 21.79 20.19
CA ASP A 654 9.54 21.47 21.60
C ASP A 654 8.34 20.50 21.72
N LYS A 655 7.29 20.71 20.92
CA LYS A 655 6.14 19.80 20.88
C LYS A 655 6.49 18.48 20.22
N ALA A 656 7.32 18.52 19.18
CA ALA A 656 7.80 17.31 18.51
C ALA A 656 8.54 16.41 19.50
N GLU A 657 9.44 17.00 20.30
CA GLU A 657 10.15 16.30 21.38
C GLU A 657 9.17 15.70 22.41
N GLU A 658 8.19 16.47 22.90
CA GLU A 658 7.21 15.99 23.89
C GLU A 658 6.47 14.74 23.39
N TYR A 659 5.93 14.77 22.17
CA TYR A 659 5.19 13.64 21.61
C TYR A 659 6.09 12.43 21.33
N LEU A 660 7.29 12.65 20.79
CA LEU A 660 8.24 11.55 20.56
C LEU A 660 8.72 10.92 21.86
N GLN A 661 8.85 11.68 22.96
CA GLN A 661 9.16 11.13 24.28
C GLN A 661 8.02 10.27 24.82
N LYS A 662 6.75 10.69 24.64
CA LYS A 662 5.60 9.86 25.01
C LYS A 662 5.59 8.55 24.23
N ALA A 663 5.80 8.61 22.91
CA ALA A 663 5.92 7.42 22.07
C ALA A 663 7.03 6.49 22.58
N LEU A 664 8.22 7.04 22.85
CA LEU A 664 9.37 6.27 23.32
C LEU A 664 9.11 5.57 24.66
N VAL A 665 8.45 6.24 25.61
CA VAL A 665 8.09 5.63 26.90
C VAL A 665 7.20 4.41 26.67
N ILE A 666 6.17 4.54 25.82
CA ILE A 666 5.24 3.45 25.54
C ILE A 666 5.94 2.30 24.82
N THR A 667 6.74 2.56 23.78
CA THR A 667 7.44 1.50 23.05
C THR A 667 8.42 0.76 23.94
N THR A 668 9.09 1.46 24.86
CA THR A 668 9.96 0.85 25.87
C THR A 668 9.18 0.00 26.88
N GLU A 669 8.02 0.47 27.33
CA GLU A 669 7.16 -0.27 28.26
C GLU A 669 6.64 -1.58 27.67
N ILE A 670 6.28 -1.60 26.38
CA ILE A 670 5.78 -2.79 25.70
C ILE A 670 6.88 -3.63 25.04
N GLY A 671 8.14 -3.20 25.08
CA GLY A 671 9.26 -3.90 24.44
C GLY A 671 9.24 -3.88 22.90
N ASP A 672 8.58 -2.91 22.27
CA ASP A 672 8.59 -2.72 20.81
C ASP A 672 9.91 -2.06 20.38
N ARG A 673 10.91 -2.91 20.12
CA ARG A 673 12.28 -2.48 19.74
C ARG A 673 12.30 -1.68 18.44
N GLY A 674 11.48 -2.05 17.45
CA GLY A 674 11.38 -1.29 16.19
C GLY A 674 10.79 0.10 16.43
N GLY A 675 9.76 0.20 17.27
CA GLY A 675 9.17 1.46 17.71
C GLY A 675 10.16 2.34 18.49
N GLU A 676 10.96 1.76 19.38
CA GLU A 676 12.04 2.46 20.08
C GLU A 676 13.07 3.06 19.09
N ALA A 677 13.55 2.27 18.13
CA ALA A 677 14.51 2.72 17.13
C ALA A 677 13.97 3.92 16.33
N SER A 678 12.73 3.82 15.85
CA SER A 678 12.05 4.90 15.13
C SER A 678 11.90 6.17 15.97
N CYS A 679 11.55 6.04 17.26
CA CYS A 679 11.46 7.18 18.17
C CYS A 679 12.81 7.85 18.37
N TYR A 680 13.88 7.07 18.61
CA TYR A 680 15.24 7.59 18.74
C TYR A 680 15.73 8.27 17.46
N GLY A 681 15.49 7.66 16.29
CA GLY A 681 15.81 8.23 14.99
C GLY A 681 15.18 9.61 14.80
N ASN A 682 13.87 9.69 15.07
CA ASN A 682 13.11 10.94 14.97
C ASN A 682 13.57 11.99 16.00
N LEU A 683 13.81 11.61 17.27
CA LEU A 683 14.38 12.52 18.27
C LEU A 683 15.75 13.05 17.80
N GLY A 684 16.60 12.19 17.24
CA GLY A 684 17.89 12.58 16.67
C GLY A 684 17.76 13.68 15.61
N THR A 685 16.80 13.55 14.69
CA THR A 685 16.52 14.60 13.69
C THR A 685 15.99 15.91 14.30
N VAL A 686 15.17 15.83 15.36
CA VAL A 686 14.68 17.01 16.10
C VAL A 686 15.84 17.73 16.79
N PHE A 687 16.71 17.00 17.48
CA PHE A 687 17.89 17.58 18.13
C PHE A 687 18.92 18.13 17.13
N THR A 688 19.04 17.52 15.95
CA THR A 688 19.83 18.09 14.83
C THR A 688 19.29 19.46 14.43
N SER A 689 17.96 19.58 14.31
CA SER A 689 17.28 20.83 13.96
C SER A 689 17.40 21.91 15.05
N LEU A 690 17.46 21.50 16.33
CA LEU A 690 17.70 22.36 17.48
C LEU A 690 19.16 22.78 17.67
N GLY A 691 20.09 22.22 16.88
CA GLY A 691 21.53 22.45 17.01
C GLY A 691 22.18 21.76 18.21
N GLN A 692 21.50 20.81 18.86
CA GLN A 692 22.03 20.02 19.98
C GLN A 692 22.69 18.73 19.44
N TYR A 693 23.80 18.89 18.73
CA TYR A 693 24.41 17.82 17.93
C TYR A 693 24.88 16.60 18.76
N ASP A 694 25.41 16.81 19.97
CA ASP A 694 25.86 15.70 20.82
C ASP A 694 24.71 14.75 21.19
N LYS A 695 23.54 15.32 21.52
CA LYS A 695 22.32 14.53 21.80
C LYS A 695 21.78 13.88 20.54
N ALA A 696 21.83 14.60 19.41
CA ALA A 696 21.39 14.06 18.14
C ALA A 696 22.20 12.80 17.78
N GLU A 697 23.53 12.86 17.93
CA GLU A 697 24.41 11.73 17.68
C GLU A 697 24.10 10.55 18.60
N GLU A 698 23.95 10.81 19.91
CA GLU A 698 23.60 9.78 20.89
C GLU A 698 22.31 9.04 20.50
N TYR A 699 21.25 9.77 20.16
CA TYR A 699 19.97 9.16 19.81
C TYR A 699 20.01 8.42 18.47
N LEU A 700 20.66 8.99 17.44
CA LEU A 700 20.80 8.31 16.15
C LEU A 700 21.67 7.05 16.24
N GLN A 701 22.70 7.04 17.10
CA GLN A 701 23.50 5.84 17.37
C GLN A 701 22.68 4.77 18.09
N LYS A 702 21.84 5.15 19.07
CA LYS A 702 20.93 4.21 19.73
C LYS A 702 19.95 3.60 18.72
N ALA A 703 19.34 4.42 17.86
CA ALA A 703 18.45 3.95 16.81
C ALA A 703 19.15 2.90 15.93
N LEU A 704 20.34 3.25 15.41
CA LEU A 704 21.12 2.36 14.55
C LEU A 704 21.47 1.03 15.21
N VAL A 705 21.90 1.05 16.49
CA VAL A 705 22.22 -0.16 17.23
C VAL A 705 20.99 -1.07 17.32
N ILE A 706 19.83 -0.50 17.63
CA ILE A 706 18.59 -1.28 17.76
C ILE A 706 18.17 -1.84 16.39
N SER A 707 18.15 -1.02 15.33
CA SER A 707 17.79 -1.47 13.98
C SER A 707 18.72 -2.58 13.48
N THR A 708 20.02 -2.50 13.77
CA THR A 708 20.97 -3.59 13.47
C THR A 708 20.74 -4.84 14.32
N GLU A 709 20.44 -4.69 15.61
CA GLU A 709 20.14 -5.82 16.50
C GLU A 709 18.91 -6.60 16.04
N ILE A 710 17.86 -5.91 15.57
CA ILE A 710 16.62 -6.55 15.11
C ILE A 710 16.67 -6.91 13.62
N GLY A 711 17.72 -6.56 12.87
CA GLY A 711 17.82 -6.84 11.43
C GLY A 711 16.88 -6.00 10.56
N ASP A 712 16.41 -4.84 11.05
CA ASP A 712 15.61 -3.89 10.28
C ASP A 712 16.49 -3.10 9.31
N ARG A 713 16.62 -3.63 8.09
CA ARG A 713 17.45 -3.06 7.02
C ARG A 713 16.99 -1.67 6.57
N GLU A 714 15.69 -1.42 6.59
CA GLU A 714 15.12 -0.11 6.22
C GLU A 714 15.43 0.94 7.29
N GLY A 715 15.27 0.58 8.57
CA GLY A 715 15.69 1.38 9.71
C GLY A 715 17.19 1.66 9.71
N GLU A 716 18.03 0.65 9.47
CA GLU A 716 19.49 0.83 9.34
C GLU A 716 19.86 1.87 8.28
N ALA A 717 19.28 1.77 7.07
CA ALA A 717 19.52 2.73 5.99
C ALA A 717 19.09 4.14 6.39
N THR A 718 17.95 4.25 7.09
CA THR A 718 17.43 5.51 7.63
C THR A 718 18.39 6.14 8.63
N ASP A 719 18.85 5.36 9.60
CA ASP A 719 19.71 5.85 10.68
C ASP A 719 21.10 6.21 10.18
N TYR A 720 21.68 5.41 9.28
CA TYR A 720 22.93 5.78 8.60
C TYR A 720 22.77 7.06 7.78
N GLY A 721 21.66 7.23 7.06
CA GLY A 721 21.37 8.46 6.32
C GLY A 721 21.26 9.68 7.24
N ASN A 722 20.57 9.54 8.37
CA ASN A 722 20.41 10.58 9.39
C ASN A 722 21.74 10.94 10.05
N LEU A 723 22.56 9.94 10.43
CA LEU A 723 23.93 10.16 10.94
C LEU A 723 24.80 10.85 9.91
N GLY A 724 24.72 10.43 8.64
CA GLY A 724 25.44 11.08 7.54
C GLY A 724 25.09 12.56 7.42
N ASN A 725 23.80 12.90 7.52
CA ASN A 725 23.33 14.28 7.52
C ASN A 725 23.78 15.06 8.76
N LEU A 726 23.80 14.45 9.94
CA LEU A 726 24.28 15.05 11.18
C LEU A 726 25.78 15.36 11.10
N PHE A 727 26.62 14.37 10.75
CA PHE A 727 28.06 14.56 10.62
C PHE A 727 28.42 15.61 9.59
N ARG A 728 27.70 15.66 8.47
CA ARG A 728 27.83 16.77 7.49
C ARG A 728 27.57 18.13 8.12
N THR A 729 26.57 18.24 8.98
CA THR A 729 26.17 19.49 9.65
C THR A 729 27.20 19.92 10.70
N VAL A 730 27.79 18.97 11.42
CA VAL A 730 28.85 19.22 12.43
C VAL A 730 30.21 19.50 11.76
N GLY A 731 30.39 19.07 10.51
CA GLY A 731 31.60 19.27 9.71
C GLY A 731 32.55 18.06 9.69
N ASP A 732 32.13 16.91 10.22
CA ASP A 732 32.85 15.64 10.07
C ASP A 732 32.49 14.99 8.74
N PHE A 733 33.17 15.44 7.68
CA PHE A 733 32.84 15.00 6.34
C PHE A 733 33.29 13.57 6.03
N GLU A 734 34.30 13.04 6.72
CA GLU A 734 34.75 11.65 6.53
C GLU A 734 33.73 10.68 7.12
N ALA A 735 33.27 10.92 8.36
CA ALA A 735 32.23 10.11 8.97
C ALA A 735 30.91 10.19 8.19
N SER A 736 30.57 11.39 7.67
CA SER A 736 29.40 11.58 6.81
C SER A 736 29.45 10.72 5.55
N GLU A 737 30.60 10.69 4.86
CA GLU A 737 30.78 9.92 3.61
C GLU A 737 30.61 8.42 3.84
N VAL A 738 31.18 7.89 4.93
CA VAL A 738 31.06 6.47 5.32
C VAL A 738 29.63 6.10 5.67
N CYS A 739 28.92 6.95 6.42
CA CYS A 739 27.53 6.73 6.78
C CYS A 739 26.62 6.73 5.55
N LEU A 740 26.78 7.71 4.65
CA LEU A 740 26.00 7.76 3.40
C LEU A 740 26.32 6.58 2.47
N GLU A 741 27.55 6.08 2.47
CA GLU A 741 27.95 4.91 1.66
C GLU A 741 27.20 3.66 2.12
N LYS A 742 27.18 3.43 3.43
CA LYS A 742 26.43 2.32 4.02
C LYS A 742 24.93 2.46 3.75
N ALA A 743 24.36 3.65 3.96
CA ALA A 743 22.96 3.89 3.68
C ALA A 743 22.63 3.58 2.21
N LEU A 744 23.43 4.06 1.27
CA LEU A 744 23.21 3.86 -0.16
C LEU A 744 23.33 2.39 -0.56
N PHE A 745 24.31 1.68 0.00
CA PHE A 745 24.48 0.25 -0.23
C PHE A 745 23.24 -0.52 0.23
N ILE A 746 22.75 -0.27 1.45
CA ILE A 746 21.57 -0.94 2.01
C ILE A 746 20.31 -0.60 1.20
N SER A 747 20.09 0.67 0.87
CA SER A 747 18.92 1.08 0.08
C SER A 747 18.90 0.42 -1.31
N ARG A 748 20.05 0.24 -1.96
CA ARG A 748 20.15 -0.49 -3.23
C ARG A 748 19.92 -1.99 -3.08
N ASP A 749 20.42 -2.57 -2.01
CA ASP A 749 20.26 -3.99 -1.68
C ASP A 749 18.78 -4.36 -1.45
N ILE A 750 18.02 -3.51 -0.75
CA ILE A 750 16.58 -3.71 -0.50
C ILE A 750 15.67 -3.14 -1.61
N GLY A 751 16.21 -2.36 -2.56
CA GLY A 751 15.44 -1.76 -3.65
C GLY A 751 14.67 -0.48 -3.30
N ASP A 752 15.03 0.22 -2.23
CA ASP A 752 14.40 1.49 -1.83
C ASP A 752 14.89 2.67 -2.69
N GLY A 753 14.19 2.90 -3.80
CA GLY A 753 14.51 3.96 -4.76
C GLY A 753 14.30 5.38 -4.23
N ARG A 754 13.36 5.58 -3.28
CA ARG A 754 13.11 6.90 -2.67
C ARG A 754 14.29 7.28 -1.79
N ARG A 755 14.75 6.35 -0.95
CA ARG A 755 15.90 6.57 -0.08
C ARG A 755 17.19 6.75 -0.88
N GLU A 756 17.38 6.00 -1.95
CA GLU A 756 18.50 6.21 -2.87
C GLU A 756 18.54 7.65 -3.38
N PHE A 757 17.40 8.20 -3.80
CA PHE A 757 17.29 9.60 -4.23
C PHE A 757 17.71 10.59 -3.12
N GLU A 758 17.22 10.40 -1.89
CA GLU A 758 17.53 11.26 -0.74
C GLU A 758 19.03 11.21 -0.38
N ILE A 759 19.62 10.01 -0.36
CA ILE A 759 21.04 9.81 -0.03
C ILE A 759 21.94 10.43 -1.11
N LEU A 760 21.59 10.32 -2.40
CA LEU A 760 22.32 10.97 -3.49
C LEU A 760 22.27 12.50 -3.37
N GLY A 761 21.12 13.06 -2.96
CA GLY A 761 21.01 14.47 -2.58
C GLY A 761 21.91 14.82 -1.39
N GLY A 762 21.99 13.93 -0.40
CA GLY A 762 22.88 14.04 0.75
C GLY A 762 24.36 14.13 0.36
N TYR A 763 24.81 13.26 -0.55
CA TYR A 763 26.16 13.26 -1.13
C TYR A 763 26.46 14.55 -1.89
N ALA A 764 25.51 15.03 -2.69
CA ALA A 764 25.67 16.28 -3.42
C ALA A 764 25.98 17.46 -2.49
N VAL A 765 25.27 17.56 -1.36
CA VAL A 765 25.50 18.60 -0.35
C VAL A 765 26.82 18.35 0.40
N LEU A 766 27.14 17.11 0.74
CA LEU A 766 28.41 16.75 1.40
C LEU A 766 29.61 17.19 0.56
N TYR A 767 29.66 16.82 -0.72
CA TYR A 767 30.75 17.21 -1.61
C TYR A 767 30.80 18.72 -1.85
N LEU A 768 29.66 19.40 -1.81
CA LEU A 768 29.63 20.86 -1.86
C LEU A 768 30.28 21.48 -0.61
N CYS A 769 30.00 20.95 0.59
CA CYS A 769 30.63 21.39 1.83
C CYS A 769 32.15 21.12 1.84
N GLN A 770 32.61 20.06 1.17
CA GLN A 770 34.04 19.74 0.98
C GLN A 770 34.71 20.54 -0.17
N ASP A 771 34.00 21.44 -0.85
CA ASP A 771 34.45 22.16 -2.06
C ASP A 771 34.83 21.24 -3.25
N LYS A 772 34.34 19.99 -3.25
CA LYS A 772 34.48 19.02 -4.34
C LYS A 772 33.36 19.21 -5.38
N ILE A 773 33.37 20.35 -6.07
CA ILE A 773 32.29 20.77 -6.98
C ILE A 773 32.01 19.72 -8.09
N LYS A 774 33.05 19.07 -8.64
CA LYS A 774 32.87 18.07 -9.70
C LYS A 774 32.10 16.83 -9.22
N ASP A 775 32.43 16.34 -8.03
CA ASP A 775 31.80 15.16 -7.45
C ASP A 775 30.36 15.49 -7.03
N SER A 776 30.13 16.69 -6.49
CA SER A 776 28.79 17.22 -6.21
C SER A 776 27.91 17.27 -7.48
N LEU A 777 28.44 17.79 -8.60
CA LEU A 777 27.74 17.79 -9.89
C LEU A 777 27.39 16.37 -10.35
N SER A 778 28.33 15.42 -10.27
CA SER A 778 28.09 14.02 -10.62
C SER A 778 26.99 13.38 -9.77
N CYS A 779 27.00 13.61 -8.45
CA CYS A 779 25.94 13.12 -7.55
C CYS A 779 24.58 13.75 -7.85
N LEU A 780 24.53 15.05 -8.17
CA LEU A 780 23.29 15.71 -8.54
C LEU A 780 22.70 15.17 -9.84
N HIS A 781 23.54 14.81 -10.81
CA HIS A 781 23.07 14.14 -12.03
C HIS A 781 22.41 12.80 -11.71
N LEU A 782 23.07 11.94 -10.92
CA LEU A 782 22.50 10.66 -10.49
C LEU A 782 21.22 10.85 -9.67
N CYS A 783 21.18 11.86 -8.79
CA CYS A 783 20.01 12.21 -8.01
C CYS A 783 18.82 12.58 -8.91
N ILE A 784 19.05 13.39 -9.95
CA ILE A 784 18.01 13.77 -10.91
C ILE A 784 17.58 12.59 -11.78
N GLU A 785 18.51 11.73 -12.21
CA GLU A 785 18.16 10.49 -12.92
C GLU A 785 17.23 9.62 -12.07
N LYS A 786 17.56 9.43 -10.80
CA LYS A 786 16.72 8.69 -9.86
C LYS A 786 15.37 9.36 -9.62
N TYR A 787 15.35 10.68 -9.49
CA TYR A 787 14.11 11.45 -9.39
C TYR A 787 13.23 11.26 -10.63
N GLU A 788 13.80 11.25 -11.85
CA GLU A 788 13.03 11.01 -13.08
C GLU A 788 12.52 9.56 -13.17
N GLU A 789 13.26 8.57 -12.68
CA GLU A 789 12.74 7.20 -12.53
C GLU A 789 11.51 7.18 -11.63
N LEU A 790 11.60 7.81 -10.44
CA LEU A 790 10.48 7.94 -9.51
C LEU A 790 9.31 8.70 -10.12
N ARG A 791 9.58 9.80 -10.84
CA ARG A 791 8.58 10.61 -11.55
C ARG A 791 7.90 9.83 -12.68
N TYR A 792 8.62 8.93 -13.36
CA TYR A 792 8.06 8.11 -14.44
C TYR A 792 6.97 7.17 -13.91
N PHE A 793 7.18 6.56 -12.74
CA PHE A 793 6.17 5.72 -12.08
C PHE A 793 4.87 6.47 -11.70
N LEU A 794 4.89 7.81 -11.68
CA LEU A 794 3.68 8.64 -11.45
C LEU A 794 2.73 8.71 -12.67
N GLY A 795 3.16 8.22 -13.83
CA GLY A 795 2.31 8.10 -15.04
C GLY A 795 1.81 9.44 -15.59
N ALA A 796 0.56 9.47 -16.07
CA ALA A 796 -0.05 10.67 -16.68
C ALA A 796 -0.62 11.68 -15.66
N ASN A 797 -0.41 11.46 -14.36
CA ASN A 797 -1.01 12.32 -13.35
C ASN A 797 -0.19 13.60 -13.11
N ASP A 798 -0.64 14.68 -13.74
CA ASP A 798 -0.04 16.00 -13.66
C ASP A 798 0.06 16.54 -12.22
N GLN A 799 -0.97 16.36 -11.40
CA GLN A 799 -0.99 16.86 -10.02
C GLN A 799 0.09 16.19 -9.16
N PHE A 800 0.30 14.87 -9.31
CA PHE A 800 1.31 14.14 -8.53
C PHE A 800 2.72 14.49 -8.98
N LYS A 801 2.95 14.61 -10.29
CA LYS A 801 4.21 15.11 -10.82
C LYS A 801 4.54 16.50 -10.29
N THR A 802 3.54 17.38 -10.17
CA THR A 802 3.74 18.73 -9.62
C THR A 802 4.02 18.72 -8.12
N SER A 803 3.34 17.89 -7.33
CA SER A 803 3.55 17.79 -5.88
C SER A 803 4.90 17.17 -5.55
N PHE A 804 5.23 16.04 -6.18
CA PHE A 804 6.51 15.38 -5.99
C PHE A 804 7.69 16.31 -6.32
N LEU A 805 7.55 17.14 -7.36
CA LEU A 805 8.52 18.17 -7.66
C LEU A 805 8.60 19.23 -6.55
N GLU A 806 7.47 19.73 -6.07
CA GLU A 806 7.41 20.74 -5.00
C GLU A 806 8.09 20.27 -3.72
N ASP A 807 7.78 19.06 -3.28
CA ASP A 807 8.14 18.55 -1.96
C ASP A 807 9.63 18.17 -1.90
N THR A 808 10.13 17.49 -2.94
CA THR A 808 11.48 16.90 -2.90
C THR A 808 12.33 17.21 -4.14
N GLY A 809 11.72 17.44 -5.30
CA GLY A 809 12.42 17.58 -6.57
C GLY A 809 13.09 18.94 -6.84
N ILE A 810 12.55 20.07 -6.36
CA ILE A 810 13.06 21.41 -6.71
C ILE A 810 14.54 21.57 -6.36
N PHE A 811 14.92 21.13 -5.15
CA PHE A 811 16.24 21.43 -4.58
C PHE A 811 17.38 20.86 -5.45
N PRO A 812 17.39 19.57 -5.84
CA PRO A 812 18.40 19.02 -6.74
C PRO A 812 18.54 19.78 -8.07
N TYR A 813 17.45 20.09 -8.77
CA TYR A 813 17.52 20.81 -10.05
C TYR A 813 18.09 22.21 -9.88
N LYS A 814 17.61 22.97 -8.89
CA LYS A 814 18.07 24.35 -8.67
C LYS A 814 19.54 24.39 -8.24
N LEU A 815 19.95 23.47 -7.36
CA LEU A 815 21.35 23.37 -6.94
C LEU A 815 22.26 23.01 -8.13
N LEU A 816 21.87 22.02 -8.95
CA LEU A 816 22.63 21.66 -10.14
C LEU A 816 22.75 22.82 -11.13
N CYS A 817 21.65 23.54 -11.38
CA CYS A 817 21.66 24.73 -12.24
C CYS A 817 22.66 25.78 -11.73
N THR A 818 22.60 26.12 -10.44
CA THR A 818 23.49 27.12 -9.84
C THR A 818 24.96 26.70 -9.94
N LEU A 819 25.28 25.43 -9.68
CA LEU A 819 26.67 24.94 -9.77
C LEU A 819 27.18 24.88 -11.23
N LEU A 820 26.33 24.52 -12.19
CA LEU A 820 26.67 24.58 -13.61
C LEU A 820 26.93 26.03 -14.05
N CYS A 821 26.14 26.99 -13.56
CA CYS A 821 26.39 28.40 -13.82
C CYS A 821 27.74 28.87 -13.25
N ASP A 822 28.04 28.52 -11.99
CA ASP A 822 29.28 28.92 -11.31
C ASP A 822 30.53 28.32 -11.95
N THR A 823 30.41 27.13 -12.56
CA THR A 823 31.48 26.48 -13.31
C THR A 823 31.59 26.93 -14.79
N GLY A 824 30.80 27.93 -15.19
CA GLY A 824 30.82 28.53 -16.52
C GLY A 824 30.04 27.76 -17.59
N ASN A 825 29.28 26.72 -17.21
CA ASN A 825 28.47 25.91 -18.11
C ASN A 825 27.01 26.38 -18.12
N ALA A 826 26.81 27.66 -18.43
CA ALA A 826 25.48 28.29 -18.43
C ALA A 826 24.51 27.68 -19.45
N ARG A 827 25.03 27.00 -20.48
CA ARG A 827 24.22 26.26 -21.47
C ARG A 827 23.52 25.08 -20.82
N ASP A 828 24.29 24.16 -20.23
CA ASP A 828 23.74 22.98 -19.56
C ASP A 828 22.84 23.38 -18.38
N ALA A 829 23.17 24.47 -17.69
CA ALA A 829 22.35 25.02 -16.61
C ALA A 829 20.91 25.38 -17.07
N LEU A 830 20.75 25.87 -18.31
CA LEU A 830 19.44 26.17 -18.89
C LEU A 830 18.63 24.89 -19.17
N TYR A 831 19.28 23.80 -19.60
CA TYR A 831 18.60 22.50 -19.78
C TYR A 831 18.09 21.95 -18.45
N VAL A 832 18.89 22.05 -17.39
CA VAL A 832 18.49 21.61 -16.04
C VAL A 832 17.31 22.43 -15.52
N GLU A 833 17.30 23.75 -15.74
CA GLU A 833 16.14 24.58 -15.41
C GLU A 833 14.88 24.17 -16.18
N GLU A 834 15.03 23.81 -17.45
CA GLU A 834 13.91 23.36 -18.28
C GLU A 834 13.39 21.97 -17.93
N LEU A 835 14.22 21.12 -17.34
CA LEU A 835 13.77 19.86 -16.73
C LEU A 835 12.87 20.10 -15.51
N GLY A 836 13.19 21.13 -14.71
CA GLY A 836 12.40 21.52 -13.54
C GLY A 836 11.24 22.48 -13.83
N ARG A 837 11.09 23.02 -15.05
CA ARG A 837 10.14 24.11 -15.34
C ARG A 837 8.97 23.67 -16.22
N ALA A 838 7.75 23.96 -15.73
CA ALA A 838 6.49 23.70 -16.45
C ALA A 838 6.43 22.28 -17.06
N ARG A 839 6.98 21.29 -16.36
CA ARG A 839 7.25 19.97 -16.94
C ARG A 839 5.97 19.16 -17.12
N GLY A 840 5.08 19.15 -16.12
CA GLY A 840 3.74 18.60 -16.22
C GLY A 840 2.92 19.27 -17.33
N LEU A 841 2.97 20.60 -17.45
CA LEU A 841 2.32 21.32 -18.55
C LEU A 841 2.89 20.90 -19.92
N SER A 842 4.20 20.75 -20.04
CA SER A 842 4.84 20.26 -21.26
C SER A 842 4.38 18.85 -21.61
N ASP A 843 4.32 17.94 -20.64
CA ASP A 843 3.82 16.57 -20.85
C ASP A 843 2.37 16.59 -21.36
N LEU A 844 1.48 17.38 -20.74
CA LEU A 844 0.09 17.56 -21.17
C LEU A 844 0.00 18.08 -22.61
N MET A 845 0.77 19.11 -22.94
CA MET A 845 0.78 19.70 -24.28
C MET A 845 1.34 18.72 -25.32
N ALA A 846 2.39 17.98 -24.98
CA ALA A 846 3.00 16.99 -25.85
C ALA A 846 2.00 15.88 -26.21
N GLU A 847 1.27 15.37 -25.21
CA GLU A 847 0.18 14.41 -25.42
C GLU A 847 -0.92 14.98 -26.32
N LYS A 848 -1.43 16.19 -26.02
CA LYS A 848 -2.51 16.81 -26.79
C LYS A 848 -2.12 17.06 -28.24
N TYR A 849 -0.92 17.61 -28.48
CA TYR A 849 -0.41 17.87 -29.82
C TYR A 849 0.11 16.61 -30.53
N SER A 850 0.27 15.49 -29.81
CA SER A 850 0.86 14.25 -30.31
C SER A 850 2.30 14.44 -30.81
N VAL A 851 3.11 15.15 -30.01
CA VAL A 851 4.53 15.42 -30.27
C VAL A 851 5.42 14.76 -29.21
N GLU A 852 6.66 14.42 -29.57
CA GLU A 852 7.61 13.80 -28.64
C GLU A 852 8.19 14.84 -27.65
N THR A 853 8.43 14.40 -26.42
CA THR A 853 9.12 15.22 -25.41
C THR A 853 10.62 15.23 -25.68
N HIS A 854 11.19 16.43 -25.83
CA HIS A 854 12.54 16.58 -26.39
C HIS A 854 13.71 16.63 -25.39
N ILE A 855 13.45 16.71 -24.09
CA ILE A 855 14.50 16.86 -23.07
C ILE A 855 14.32 15.76 -22.01
N SER A 856 15.40 15.13 -21.56
CA SER A 856 15.38 14.11 -20.49
C SER A 856 16.53 14.34 -19.50
N ALA A 857 16.55 13.61 -18.37
CA ALA A 857 17.69 13.63 -17.44
C ALA A 857 19.00 13.18 -18.09
N ASN A 858 18.95 12.36 -19.15
CA ASN A 858 20.13 11.96 -19.88
C ASN A 858 20.76 13.18 -20.59
N ARG A 859 21.97 13.55 -20.16
CA ARG A 859 22.75 14.67 -20.69
C ARG A 859 23.03 14.58 -22.19
N GLN A 860 23.03 13.39 -22.78
CA GLN A 860 23.20 13.22 -24.23
C GLN A 860 22.01 13.77 -25.03
N SER A 861 20.85 13.96 -24.39
CA SER A 861 19.67 14.60 -24.99
C SER A 861 19.71 16.13 -24.97
N TRP A 862 20.71 16.76 -24.35
CA TRP A 862 20.76 18.21 -24.14
C TRP A 862 21.27 18.94 -25.38
N PHE A 863 20.42 19.05 -26.40
CA PHE A 863 20.69 19.81 -27.61
C PHE A 863 19.42 20.45 -28.19
N GLY A 864 19.60 21.57 -28.90
CA GLY A 864 18.54 22.19 -29.71
C GLY A 864 17.63 23.18 -28.97
N ILE A 865 17.77 23.37 -27.65
CA ILE A 865 16.98 24.39 -26.93
C ILE A 865 17.31 25.81 -27.40
N GLU A 866 18.57 26.02 -27.81
CA GLU A 866 19.04 27.29 -28.35
C GLU A 866 18.35 27.62 -29.69
N ASP A 867 17.86 26.60 -30.39
CA ASP A 867 17.31 26.74 -31.74
C ASP A 867 15.79 26.98 -31.73
N ILE A 868 15.11 26.91 -30.58
CA ILE A 868 13.66 27.08 -30.45
C ILE A 868 13.18 28.45 -30.98
N LEU A 869 14.01 29.48 -30.90
CA LEU A 869 13.69 30.81 -31.40
C LEU A 869 14.05 31.03 -32.87
N ARG A 870 14.76 30.12 -33.54
CA ARG A 870 15.16 30.31 -34.96
C ARG A 870 13.97 30.42 -35.91
N LYS A 871 12.84 29.79 -35.57
CA LYS A 871 11.57 29.89 -36.32
C LYS A 871 10.87 31.25 -36.11
N LYS A 872 11.31 32.06 -35.13
CA LYS A 872 10.76 33.39 -34.82
C LYS A 872 11.62 34.50 -35.43
N ARG A 873 11.04 35.70 -35.54
CA ARG A 873 11.71 36.88 -36.09
C ARG A 873 11.48 38.06 -35.16
N ASN A 874 12.46 38.96 -35.10
CA ASN A 874 12.38 40.23 -34.40
C ASN A 874 12.03 40.11 -32.90
N CYS A 875 12.55 39.09 -32.22
CA CYS A 875 12.30 38.89 -30.79
C CYS A 875 13.55 38.36 -30.07
N THR A 876 13.61 38.60 -28.76
CA THR A 876 14.62 38.05 -27.85
C THR A 876 13.91 37.38 -26.68
N CYS A 877 14.42 36.25 -26.18
CA CYS A 877 13.88 35.62 -24.98
C CYS A 877 14.74 35.91 -23.75
N LEU A 878 14.10 36.40 -22.68
CA LEU A 878 14.66 36.57 -21.35
C LEU A 878 14.16 35.45 -20.44
N TYR A 879 15.06 34.54 -20.08
CA TYR A 879 14.81 33.48 -19.11
C TYR A 879 15.27 33.91 -17.73
N ILE A 880 14.38 33.84 -16.74
CA ILE A 880 14.67 34.30 -15.38
C ILE A 880 14.49 33.12 -14.42
N SER A 881 15.52 32.78 -13.66
CA SER A 881 15.45 31.82 -12.55
C SER A 881 16.09 32.41 -11.30
N TYR A 882 15.60 32.06 -10.12
CA TYR A 882 16.26 32.37 -8.87
C TYR A 882 16.30 31.17 -7.93
N PHE A 883 17.40 31.10 -7.17
CA PHE A 883 17.58 30.12 -6.10
C PHE A 883 18.39 30.77 -4.98
N GLN A 884 17.90 30.64 -3.75
CA GLN A 884 18.43 31.39 -2.61
C GLN A 884 18.49 32.90 -2.93
N ASN A 885 19.65 33.54 -2.76
CA ASN A 885 19.87 34.96 -3.08
C ASN A 885 20.65 35.18 -4.38
N ARG A 886 20.45 34.28 -5.36
CA ARG A 886 21.08 34.37 -6.68
C ARG A 886 20.01 34.42 -7.75
N LEU A 887 20.14 35.39 -8.64
CA LEU A 887 19.28 35.56 -9.80
C LEU A 887 20.09 35.22 -11.06
N HIS A 888 19.54 34.34 -11.88
CA HIS A 888 20.14 33.84 -13.11
C HIS A 888 19.30 34.33 -14.29
N LEU A 889 19.94 35.05 -15.21
CA LEU A 889 19.31 35.67 -16.38
C LEU A 889 19.97 35.11 -17.65
N TRP A 890 19.20 34.45 -18.50
CA TRP A 890 19.65 34.06 -19.83
C TRP A 890 18.93 34.86 -20.91
N ILE A 891 19.69 35.28 -21.92
CA ILE A 891 19.16 35.93 -23.11
C ILE A 891 19.39 35.00 -24.30
N LEU A 892 18.31 34.51 -24.91
CA LEU A 892 18.35 33.69 -26.11
C LEU A 892 17.90 34.51 -27.32
N LYS A 893 18.77 34.59 -28.34
CA LYS A 893 18.53 35.31 -29.60
C LYS A 893 17.94 34.40 -30.67
N THR A 894 17.26 34.98 -31.66
CA THR A 894 16.78 34.26 -32.87
C THR A 894 17.91 33.64 -33.70
N SER A 895 19.15 34.14 -33.56
CA SER A 895 20.35 33.54 -34.14
C SER A 895 20.79 32.23 -33.48
N GLY A 896 20.22 31.89 -32.32
CA GLY A 896 20.67 30.78 -31.46
C GLY A 896 21.80 31.17 -30.50
N VAL A 897 22.23 32.44 -30.48
CA VAL A 897 23.22 32.93 -29.51
C VAL A 897 22.58 33.03 -28.12
N LEU A 898 23.25 32.44 -27.12
CA LEU A 898 22.86 32.44 -25.72
C LEU A 898 23.83 33.32 -24.91
N HIS A 899 23.31 34.33 -24.21
CA HIS A 899 24.04 35.10 -23.22
C HIS A 899 23.54 34.77 -21.82
N TYR A 900 24.43 34.88 -20.83
CA TYR A 900 24.12 34.62 -19.43
C TYR A 900 24.66 35.73 -18.53
N ARG A 901 23.86 36.17 -17.56
CA ARG A 901 24.26 37.10 -16.50
C ARG A 901 23.73 36.63 -15.14
N ARG A 902 24.58 36.74 -14.12
CA ARG A 902 24.25 36.48 -12.72
C ARG A 902 24.09 37.80 -11.98
N VAL A 903 23.06 37.91 -11.16
CA VAL A 903 22.75 39.11 -10.37
C VAL A 903 22.58 38.71 -8.90
N SER A 904 23.18 39.50 -8.01
CA SER A 904 22.99 39.37 -6.57
C SER A 904 21.97 40.44 -6.11
N PRO A 905 20.75 40.06 -5.69
CA PRO A 905 19.71 41.02 -5.32
C PRO A 905 20.04 41.80 -4.05
N GLU A 906 20.92 41.26 -3.18
CA GLU A 906 21.31 41.85 -1.88
C GLU A 906 21.62 43.33 -1.94
N GLU A 907 22.49 43.74 -2.86
CA GLU A 907 22.91 45.13 -2.96
C GLU A 907 21.74 46.05 -3.33
N ASN A 908 20.84 45.59 -4.21
CA ASN A 908 19.66 46.34 -4.60
C ASN A 908 18.64 46.46 -3.46
N LEU A 909 18.45 45.40 -2.67
CA LEU A 909 17.54 45.37 -1.52
C LEU A 909 18.06 46.24 -0.38
N VAL A 910 19.35 46.15 -0.05
CA VAL A 910 19.99 46.98 0.98
C VAL A 910 19.97 48.46 0.60
N GLN A 911 20.23 48.81 -0.66
CA GLN A 911 20.09 50.19 -1.17
C GLN A 911 18.67 50.75 -1.01
N ALA A 912 17.66 49.87 -0.94
CA ALA A 912 16.27 50.24 -0.73
C ALA A 912 15.83 50.23 0.74
N GLY A 913 16.76 50.01 1.68
CA GLY A 913 16.46 49.94 3.12
C GLY A 913 15.75 48.65 3.55
N LEU A 914 15.80 47.59 2.73
CA LEU A 914 15.24 46.28 3.06
C LEU A 914 16.28 45.38 3.75
N PRO A 915 15.84 44.37 4.54
CA PRO A 915 16.74 43.43 5.19
C PRO A 915 17.65 42.71 4.19
N LYS A 916 18.92 42.53 4.54
CA LYS A 916 19.92 41.89 3.66
C LYS A 916 19.60 40.41 3.39
N ASP A 917 18.98 39.76 4.36
CA ASP A 917 18.52 38.38 4.37
C ASP A 917 17.16 38.17 3.68
N LEU A 918 16.53 39.24 3.20
CA LEU A 918 15.25 39.15 2.49
C LEU A 918 15.43 38.42 1.14
N SER A 919 14.87 37.23 1.01
CA SER A 919 14.90 36.49 -0.26
C SER A 919 14.05 37.16 -1.35
N VAL A 920 14.37 36.91 -2.62
CA VAL A 920 13.57 37.39 -3.77
C VAL A 920 12.12 36.93 -3.68
N SER A 921 11.86 35.69 -3.23
CA SER A 921 10.49 35.18 -3.05
C SER A 921 9.74 35.96 -1.98
N GLN A 922 10.34 36.16 -0.79
CA GLN A 922 9.72 36.95 0.28
C GLN A 922 9.50 38.41 -0.15
N PHE A 923 10.47 39.01 -0.84
CA PHE A 923 10.33 40.35 -1.42
C PHE A 923 9.11 40.42 -2.34
N LEU A 924 8.96 39.46 -3.26
CA LEU A 924 7.83 39.40 -4.18
C LEU A 924 6.51 39.15 -3.43
N ASP A 925 6.48 38.31 -2.40
CA ASP A 925 5.26 38.04 -1.62
C ASP A 925 4.82 39.24 -0.78
N TYR A 926 5.75 39.93 -0.12
CA TYR A 926 5.45 41.16 0.64
C TYR A 926 4.95 42.27 -0.27
N ASN A 927 5.54 42.39 -1.45
CA ASN A 927 5.18 43.44 -2.39
C ASN A 927 4.06 43.03 -3.34
N PHE A 928 3.64 41.77 -3.43
CA PHE A 928 2.59 41.37 -4.38
C PHE A 928 1.27 42.11 -4.13
N ARG A 929 0.92 42.32 -2.85
CA ARG A 929 -0.28 43.10 -2.49
C ARG A 929 -0.13 44.59 -2.78
N SER A 930 1.08 45.14 -2.74
CA SER A 930 1.36 46.56 -3.02
C SER A 930 1.73 46.85 -4.48
N LEU A 931 2.14 45.83 -5.24
CA LEU A 931 2.29 45.82 -6.71
C LEU A 931 0.90 45.75 -7.39
N GLY A 932 -0.15 45.40 -6.63
CA GLY A 932 -1.56 45.44 -7.01
C GLY A 932 -2.22 46.78 -6.65
N ILE A 933 -2.21 47.68 -7.62
CA ILE A 933 -2.81 49.01 -7.57
C ILE A 933 -4.36 48.88 -7.56
N LEU A 934 -4.96 48.74 -6.37
CA LEU A 934 -6.19 49.42 -5.90
C LEU A 934 -6.56 48.97 -4.45
N PRO A 935 -7.16 49.85 -3.63
CA PRO A 935 -7.80 49.47 -2.37
C PRO A 935 -9.03 48.58 -2.62
N THR A 936 -9.33 47.70 -1.68
CA THR A 936 -10.54 46.84 -1.61
C THR A 936 -11.91 47.54 -1.78
N LYS A 937 -11.95 48.87 -1.95
CA LYS A 937 -13.17 49.68 -1.85
C LYS A 937 -13.73 50.21 -3.18
N ASP A 938 -12.98 50.21 -4.28
CA ASP A 938 -13.42 50.88 -5.53
C ASP A 938 -13.43 49.99 -6.79
N CYS A 939 -13.15 48.69 -6.67
CA CYS A 939 -13.38 47.73 -7.74
C CYS A 939 -14.66 46.93 -7.46
N GLU A 940 -15.53 46.76 -8.47
CA GLU A 940 -16.47 45.65 -8.47
C GLU A 940 -15.64 44.36 -8.49
N ASP A 941 -15.32 43.84 -7.31
CA ASP A 941 -14.57 42.61 -7.15
C ASP A 941 -15.37 41.48 -7.79
N ARG A 942 -14.93 41.04 -8.98
CA ARG A 942 -15.54 39.92 -9.68
C ARG A 942 -15.12 38.57 -9.10
N SER A 943 -14.48 38.53 -7.92
CA SER A 943 -14.10 37.30 -7.22
C SER A 943 -15.22 36.69 -6.39
N LEU A 944 -15.14 35.38 -6.19
CA LEU A 944 -16.14 34.59 -5.45
C LEU A 944 -15.94 34.59 -3.92
N ASN A 945 -14.91 35.26 -3.39
CA ASN A 945 -14.48 35.13 -2.00
C ASN A 945 -14.68 36.43 -1.20
N THR A 946 -15.88 36.63 -0.66
CA THR A 946 -16.09 37.54 0.47
C THR A 946 -15.77 36.79 1.77
N ILE A 947 -14.63 37.12 2.41
CA ILE A 947 -14.22 36.83 3.82
C ILE A 947 -13.30 35.60 4.08
N LYS A 948 -11.99 35.87 4.22
CA LYS A 948 -11.18 35.66 5.47
C LYS A 948 -9.79 36.28 5.26
N LEU A 949 -9.67 37.60 5.44
CA LEU A 949 -8.36 38.24 5.54
C LEU A 949 -7.95 38.34 7.02
N GLN A 950 -6.97 37.52 7.44
CA GLN A 950 -6.24 37.79 8.68
C GLN A 950 -5.58 39.18 8.56
N SER A 951 -5.76 40.00 9.59
CA SER A 951 -5.09 41.30 9.72
C SER A 951 -3.58 41.12 9.76
N LEU A 952 -2.83 41.91 8.98
CA LEU A 952 -1.37 41.95 9.04
C LEU A 952 -0.89 42.18 10.49
N SER A 953 0.10 41.41 10.92
CA SER A 953 0.77 41.56 12.21
C SER A 953 1.45 42.94 12.33
N PRO A 954 1.69 43.46 13.54
CA PRO A 954 2.36 44.76 13.74
C PRO A 954 3.73 44.86 13.05
N ALA A 955 4.48 43.75 12.97
CA ALA A 955 5.76 43.69 12.25
C ALA A 955 5.58 43.87 10.72
N GLN A 956 4.53 43.26 10.14
CA GLN A 956 4.17 43.44 8.72
C GLN A 956 3.62 44.84 8.42
N LYS A 957 3.06 45.53 9.42
CA LYS A 957 2.67 46.94 9.30
C LYS A 957 3.88 47.88 9.33
N SER A 958 4.95 47.53 10.04
CA SER A 958 6.18 48.33 10.09
C SER A 958 7.06 48.22 8.84
N SER A 959 6.98 47.10 8.09
CA SER A 959 7.71 46.93 6.82
C SER A 959 6.94 47.47 5.59
N ALA A 960 5.66 47.82 5.74
CA ALA A 960 4.85 48.51 4.73
C ALA A 960 5.21 50.01 4.59
N ARG A 961 6.51 50.35 4.64
CA ARG A 961 7.05 51.67 4.29
C ARG A 961 7.17 51.90 2.78
N LEU A 962 7.06 50.87 1.94
CA LEU A 962 6.88 51.03 0.49
C LEU A 962 5.38 51.23 0.18
N ARG A 963 4.87 52.47 0.34
CA ARG A 963 3.59 52.86 -0.25
C ARG A 963 3.85 53.39 -1.66
N LEU A 964 3.04 52.93 -2.63
CA LEU A 964 2.76 53.75 -3.80
C LEU A 964 1.98 54.98 -3.30
N LEU A 965 2.34 56.16 -3.78
CA LEU A 965 1.64 57.41 -3.49
C LEU A 965 0.17 57.27 -3.87
N ASP A 966 -0.72 57.10 -2.89
CA ASP A 966 -2.01 57.78 -2.94
C ASP A 966 -1.73 59.21 -2.48
N GLU A 967 -2.26 60.18 -3.22
CA GLU A 967 -2.11 61.62 -3.00
C GLU A 967 -2.56 62.01 -1.58
N ASP A 968 -1.65 61.98 -0.61
CA ASP A 968 -1.70 62.79 0.60
C ASP A 968 -0.32 63.42 0.77
N GLU A 969 -0.29 64.76 0.63
CA GLU A 969 0.86 65.61 0.87
C GLU A 969 1.34 65.43 2.32
N ASP A 970 2.54 64.86 2.55
CA ASP A 970 3.46 65.28 3.61
C ASP A 970 4.86 64.59 3.53
N GLU A 971 5.88 65.45 3.35
CA GLU A 971 7.31 65.44 3.72
C GLU A 971 8.28 64.22 3.54
N ASP A 972 9.25 64.42 2.62
CA ASP A 972 10.72 64.26 2.77
C ASP A 972 11.44 62.91 2.99
N GLU A 973 10.84 61.73 2.74
CA GLU A 973 11.60 60.48 2.55
C GLU A 973 11.41 59.88 1.14
N LYS A 974 12.53 59.72 0.41
CA LYS A 974 12.57 59.27 -1.00
C LYS A 974 12.24 57.77 -1.10
N VAL A 975 10.95 57.42 -1.09
CA VAL A 975 10.48 56.01 -1.19
C VAL A 975 10.83 55.43 -2.56
N ILE A 976 11.57 54.32 -2.59
CA ILE A 976 11.89 53.59 -3.83
C ILE A 976 10.69 52.72 -4.23
N SER A 977 10.16 52.87 -5.45
CA SER A 977 9.05 52.06 -5.97
C SER A 977 9.44 50.58 -6.15
N SER A 978 8.55 49.65 -5.76
CA SER A 978 8.75 48.19 -5.94
C SER A 978 8.91 47.81 -7.42
N LEU A 979 8.27 48.54 -8.35
CA LEU A 979 8.43 48.33 -9.80
C LEU A 979 9.83 48.69 -10.28
N TYR A 980 10.42 49.76 -9.73
CA TYR A 980 11.80 50.14 -10.03
C TYR A 980 12.79 49.10 -9.52
N LEU A 981 12.56 48.52 -8.33
CA LEU A 981 13.39 47.43 -7.83
C LEU A 981 13.31 46.18 -8.71
N CYS A 982 12.10 45.81 -9.15
CA CYS A 982 11.91 44.74 -10.14
C CYS A 982 12.65 45.05 -11.45
N TYR A 983 12.58 46.29 -11.96
CA TYR A 983 13.36 46.69 -13.15
C TYR A 983 14.85 46.52 -12.92
N LYS A 984 15.38 47.04 -11.80
CA LYS A 984 16.81 46.94 -11.45
C LYS A 984 17.32 45.52 -11.32
N MET A 985 16.50 44.61 -10.81
CA MET A 985 16.89 43.21 -10.65
C MET A 985 16.75 42.40 -11.94
N PHE A 986 15.65 42.56 -12.67
CA PHE A 986 15.27 41.65 -13.76
C PHE A 986 15.59 42.17 -15.16
N ILE A 987 15.61 43.50 -15.36
CA ILE A 987 15.70 44.12 -16.70
C ILE A 987 17.01 44.89 -16.87
N ALA A 988 17.32 45.82 -15.97
CA ALA A 988 18.53 46.65 -16.04
C ALA A 988 19.82 45.83 -16.30
N PRO A 989 20.01 44.66 -15.67
CA PRO A 989 21.23 43.88 -15.86
C PRO A 989 21.35 43.24 -17.24
N VAL A 990 20.32 43.26 -18.08
CA VAL A 990 20.30 42.64 -19.42
C VAL A 990 19.74 43.58 -20.49
N TYR A 991 19.42 44.83 -20.16
CA TYR A 991 18.71 45.76 -21.04
C TYR A 991 19.49 46.06 -22.34
N ASP A 992 20.82 46.12 -22.27
CA ASP A 992 21.69 46.29 -23.45
C ASP A 992 21.65 45.10 -24.42
N LEU A 993 21.12 43.95 -23.98
CA LEU A 993 20.89 42.77 -24.79
C LEU A 993 19.43 42.65 -25.26
N LEU A 994 18.55 43.61 -24.95
CA LEU A 994 17.16 43.66 -25.42
C LEU A 994 17.06 44.66 -26.58
N ASP A 995 17.57 44.30 -27.76
CA ASP A 995 17.64 45.15 -28.97
C ASP A 995 16.56 44.83 -30.02
N GLU A 996 15.79 43.77 -29.80
CA GLU A 996 14.69 43.34 -30.68
C GLU A 996 13.35 43.92 -30.20
N PRO A 997 12.40 44.23 -31.08
CA PRO A 997 11.16 44.92 -30.71
C PRO A 997 10.18 44.08 -29.87
N GLU A 998 10.36 42.77 -29.75
CA GLU A 998 9.60 41.89 -28.84
C GLU A 998 10.53 41.18 -27.85
N VAL A 999 10.13 41.18 -26.57
CA VAL A 999 10.77 40.40 -25.50
C VAL A 999 9.82 39.30 -25.02
N ILE A 1000 10.27 38.06 -25.14
CA ILE A 1000 9.59 36.88 -24.60
C ILE A 1000 10.19 36.57 -23.23
N ILE A 1001 9.39 36.60 -22.17
CA ILE A 1001 9.88 36.35 -20.81
C ILE A 1001 9.45 34.96 -20.36
N VAL A 1002 10.41 34.18 -19.81
CA VAL A 1002 10.15 32.90 -19.13
C VAL A 1002 10.36 33.11 -17.62
N PRO A 1003 9.29 33.42 -16.86
CA PRO A 1003 9.38 33.72 -15.44
C PRO A 1003 9.47 32.45 -14.56
N ASP A 1004 10.19 32.54 -13.44
CA ASP A 1004 10.21 31.52 -12.38
C ASP A 1004 9.17 31.80 -11.29
N ARG A 1005 8.27 30.84 -11.02
CA ARG A 1005 7.36 30.83 -9.86
C ARG A 1005 6.65 32.17 -9.58
N ARG A 1006 7.04 32.89 -8.53
CA ARG A 1006 6.46 34.19 -8.10
C ARG A 1006 6.58 35.29 -9.17
N LEU A 1007 7.47 35.14 -10.16
CA LEU A 1007 7.67 36.13 -11.22
C LEU A 1007 6.51 36.23 -12.22
N TYR A 1008 5.64 35.23 -12.32
CA TYR A 1008 4.43 35.32 -13.17
C TYR A 1008 3.49 36.47 -12.77
N LYS A 1009 3.62 36.95 -11.54
CA LYS A 1009 2.84 38.06 -10.99
C LYS A 1009 3.46 39.44 -11.24
N VAL A 1010 4.67 39.51 -11.78
CA VAL A 1010 5.35 40.79 -12.06
C VAL A 1010 4.75 41.42 -13.32
N PRO A 1011 4.24 42.67 -13.25
CA PRO A 1011 3.75 43.38 -14.43
C PRO A 1011 4.93 43.91 -15.25
N PHE A 1012 5.59 43.02 -16.01
CA PHE A 1012 6.79 43.37 -16.79
C PHE A 1012 6.56 44.58 -17.72
N ALA A 1013 5.34 44.76 -18.22
CA ALA A 1013 4.93 45.92 -19.03
C ALA A 1013 5.05 47.27 -18.33
N ALA A 1014 4.97 47.31 -17.00
CA ALA A 1014 5.03 48.50 -16.17
C ALA A 1014 6.40 48.74 -15.52
N LEU A 1015 7.41 47.91 -15.82
CA LEU A 1015 8.76 48.12 -15.29
C LEU A 1015 9.43 49.30 -16.01
N SER A 1016 10.07 50.18 -15.25
CA SER A 1016 10.78 51.36 -15.76
C SER A 1016 12.06 51.65 -14.96
N GLU A 1017 13.03 52.32 -15.60
CA GLU A 1017 14.33 52.66 -14.99
C GLU A 1017 14.20 53.67 -13.84
N LYS A 1018 13.15 54.47 -13.81
CA LYS A 1018 12.81 55.40 -12.72
C LYS A 1018 11.43 55.95 -12.99
N GLU A 1019 10.87 56.62 -12.01
CA GLU A 1019 9.63 57.37 -12.18
C GLU A 1019 9.76 58.40 -13.31
N GLY A 1020 8.79 58.42 -14.23
CA GLY A 1020 8.78 59.28 -15.41
C GLY A 1020 9.68 58.83 -16.57
N ALA A 1021 10.43 57.73 -16.44
CA ALA A 1021 11.10 57.10 -17.59
C ALA A 1021 10.12 56.25 -18.42
N GLU A 1022 10.51 55.94 -19.66
CA GLU A 1022 9.71 55.08 -20.53
C GLU A 1022 9.52 53.70 -19.88
N TYR A 1023 8.29 53.19 -19.96
CA TYR A 1023 8.01 51.83 -19.51
C TYR A 1023 8.56 50.81 -20.50
N LEU A 1024 8.85 49.58 -20.04
CA LEU A 1024 9.32 48.52 -20.93
C LEU A 1024 8.33 48.27 -22.09
N SER A 1025 7.03 48.39 -21.83
CA SER A 1025 5.99 48.26 -22.86
C SER A 1025 5.85 49.44 -23.83
N GLU A 1026 6.63 50.52 -23.67
CA GLU A 1026 6.69 51.62 -24.66
C GLU A 1026 7.78 51.38 -25.70
N THR A 1027 8.82 50.65 -25.33
CA THR A 1027 9.95 50.32 -26.20
C THR A 1027 9.82 48.91 -26.79
N HIS A 1028 9.17 47.99 -26.08
CA HIS A 1028 9.10 46.59 -26.45
C HIS A 1028 7.67 46.03 -26.36
N LYS A 1029 7.36 45.08 -27.24
CA LYS A 1029 6.25 44.15 -27.04
C LYS A 1029 6.67 43.08 -26.02
N ILE A 1030 5.75 42.68 -25.16
CA ILE A 1030 6.05 41.74 -24.07
C ILE A 1030 5.10 40.56 -24.15
N ARG A 1031 5.68 39.36 -24.09
CA ARG A 1031 4.94 38.10 -24.07
C ARG A 1031 5.54 37.16 -23.04
N ILE A 1032 4.70 36.39 -22.38
CA ILE A 1032 5.13 35.39 -21.38
C ILE A 1032 5.02 34.00 -22.00
N ILE A 1033 5.96 33.12 -21.72
CA ILE A 1033 5.80 31.68 -21.98
C ILE A 1033 6.13 30.88 -20.71
N PRO A 1034 5.46 29.74 -20.47
CA PRO A 1034 5.74 28.99 -19.26
C PRO A 1034 7.13 28.36 -19.22
N SER A 1035 7.60 27.89 -20.37
CA SER A 1035 8.94 27.33 -20.59
C SER A 1035 9.30 27.40 -22.08
N LEU A 1036 10.58 27.20 -22.41
CA LEU A 1036 10.99 27.08 -23.82
C LEU A 1036 10.40 25.81 -24.44
N THR A 1037 10.31 24.75 -23.66
CA THR A 1037 9.76 23.45 -24.08
C THR A 1037 8.28 23.55 -24.45
N THR A 1038 7.45 24.27 -23.68
CA THR A 1038 6.03 24.47 -24.02
C THR A 1038 5.84 25.27 -25.31
N LEU A 1039 6.69 26.28 -25.55
CA LEU A 1039 6.72 26.99 -26.83
C LEU A 1039 7.12 26.07 -27.98
N LYS A 1040 8.10 25.18 -27.77
CA LYS A 1040 8.49 24.18 -28.78
C LYS A 1040 7.34 23.23 -29.12
N ASN A 1041 6.62 22.70 -28.12
CA ASN A 1041 5.46 21.83 -28.35
C ASN A 1041 4.39 22.52 -29.20
N ILE A 1042 4.15 23.82 -28.99
CA ILE A 1042 3.26 24.62 -29.84
C ILE A 1042 3.80 24.71 -31.28
N GLN A 1043 5.10 24.96 -31.46
CA GLN A 1043 5.71 25.11 -32.78
C GLN A 1043 5.78 23.80 -33.57
N ASP A 1044 5.87 22.67 -32.88
CA ASP A 1044 5.95 21.34 -33.48
C ASP A 1044 4.55 20.68 -33.58
N SER A 1045 3.50 21.34 -33.09
CA SER A 1045 2.11 20.91 -33.29
C SER A 1045 1.77 20.81 -34.79
N PRO A 1046 0.89 19.87 -35.19
CA PRO A 1046 0.47 19.72 -36.59
C PRO A 1046 -0.09 21.03 -37.17
N GLU A 1047 0.21 21.32 -38.45
CA GLU A 1047 -0.23 22.57 -39.11
C GLU A 1047 -1.76 22.78 -39.06
N ASP A 1048 -2.52 21.68 -39.08
CA ASP A 1048 -3.98 21.67 -39.04
C ASP A 1048 -4.55 21.49 -37.62
N TYR A 1049 -3.72 21.42 -36.57
CA TYR A 1049 -4.19 21.20 -35.20
C TYR A 1049 -5.14 22.30 -34.75
N HIS A 1050 -4.74 23.56 -34.91
CA HIS A 1050 -5.52 24.71 -34.45
C HIS A 1050 -6.61 25.05 -35.48
N SER A 1051 -7.81 25.39 -35.01
CA SER A 1051 -8.89 25.83 -35.88
C SER A 1051 -8.52 27.18 -36.52
N ASN A 1052 -8.88 27.35 -37.79
CA ASN A 1052 -8.66 28.61 -38.52
C ASN A 1052 -9.89 29.52 -38.49
N THR A 1053 -11.07 29.00 -38.13
CA THR A 1053 -12.34 29.74 -38.21
C THR A 1053 -13.16 29.62 -36.94
N GLY A 1054 -14.16 30.50 -36.82
CA GLY A 1054 -15.13 30.46 -35.74
C GLY A 1054 -14.66 31.13 -34.45
N ALA A 1055 -15.61 31.71 -33.74
CA ALA A 1055 -15.41 32.32 -32.43
C ALA A 1055 -16.48 31.86 -31.44
N LEU A 1056 -16.09 31.76 -30.17
CA LEU A 1056 -16.97 31.51 -29.04
C LEU A 1056 -16.81 32.67 -28.06
N VAL A 1057 -17.86 33.49 -27.91
CA VAL A 1057 -17.86 34.66 -27.04
C VAL A 1057 -18.87 34.43 -25.93
N ILE A 1058 -18.45 34.56 -24.68
CA ILE A 1058 -19.25 34.37 -23.47
C ILE A 1058 -19.24 35.66 -22.66
N GLY A 1059 -20.40 36.13 -22.21
CA GLY A 1059 -20.51 37.36 -21.43
C GLY A 1059 -21.58 37.31 -20.35
N ASN A 1060 -21.30 37.86 -19.18
CA ASN A 1060 -22.26 37.99 -18.06
C ASN A 1060 -23.13 36.73 -17.82
N PRO A 1061 -22.55 35.55 -17.52
CA PRO A 1061 -23.34 34.39 -17.17
C PRO A 1061 -24.18 34.65 -15.92
N LYS A 1062 -25.46 34.26 -15.95
CA LYS A 1062 -26.38 34.48 -14.83
C LYS A 1062 -26.21 33.38 -13.78
N VAL A 1063 -25.85 33.76 -12.56
CA VAL A 1063 -25.78 32.91 -11.37
C VAL A 1063 -26.50 33.64 -10.24
N ASN A 1064 -27.56 33.06 -9.68
CA ASN A 1064 -28.57 33.80 -8.89
C ASN A 1064 -28.05 34.51 -7.63
N TRP A 1065 -26.91 34.07 -7.07
CA TRP A 1065 -26.29 34.66 -5.87
C TRP A 1065 -25.00 35.43 -6.17
N LEU A 1066 -24.62 35.57 -7.45
CA LEU A 1066 -23.54 36.45 -7.88
C LEU A 1066 -24.11 37.76 -8.38
N GLN A 1067 -23.35 38.84 -8.17
CA GLN A 1067 -23.70 40.14 -8.72
C GLN A 1067 -23.72 40.06 -10.25
N SER A 1068 -24.74 40.63 -10.90
CA SER A 1068 -24.75 40.71 -12.36
C SER A 1068 -23.63 41.64 -12.83
N LEU A 1069 -23.04 41.36 -14.01
CA LEU A 1069 -21.99 42.17 -14.66
C LEU A 1069 -22.50 42.76 -15.99
N PRO A 1070 -23.30 43.84 -15.98
CA PRO A 1070 -23.82 44.45 -17.21
C PRO A 1070 -22.73 44.90 -18.18
N ALA A 1071 -21.55 45.32 -17.71
CA ALA A 1071 -20.46 45.71 -18.60
C ALA A 1071 -19.82 44.50 -19.30
N ALA A 1072 -19.67 43.36 -18.61
CA ALA A 1072 -19.21 42.11 -19.22
C ALA A 1072 -20.15 41.62 -20.33
N ARG A 1073 -21.46 41.91 -20.21
CA ARG A 1073 -22.43 41.69 -21.29
C ARG A 1073 -22.13 42.59 -22.49
N LYS A 1074 -21.95 43.89 -22.26
CA LYS A 1074 -21.61 44.86 -23.33
C LYS A 1074 -20.30 44.51 -24.03
N GLU A 1075 -19.29 44.11 -23.26
CA GLU A 1075 -18.00 43.64 -23.78
C GLU A 1075 -18.20 42.44 -24.71
N ALA A 1076 -18.92 41.40 -24.27
CA ALA A 1076 -19.20 40.24 -25.10
C ALA A 1076 -20.06 40.56 -26.34
N GLU A 1077 -21.03 41.49 -26.23
CA GLU A 1077 -21.82 41.96 -27.37
C GLU A 1077 -20.95 42.74 -28.38
N MET A 1078 -20.05 43.60 -27.89
CA MET A 1078 -19.09 44.35 -28.70
C MET A 1078 -18.11 43.40 -29.42
N VAL A 1079 -17.50 42.46 -28.69
CA VAL A 1079 -16.59 41.47 -29.28
C VAL A 1079 -17.33 40.59 -30.28
N GLY A 1080 -18.54 40.13 -29.94
CA GLY A 1080 -19.39 39.33 -30.83
C GLY A 1080 -19.72 40.05 -32.14
N GLN A 1081 -20.04 41.34 -32.10
CA GLN A 1081 -20.26 42.16 -33.30
C GLN A 1081 -19.01 42.29 -34.14
N LEU A 1082 -17.87 42.57 -33.52
CA LEU A 1082 -16.58 42.73 -34.20
C LEU A 1082 -16.13 41.44 -34.92
N VAL A 1083 -16.34 40.27 -34.30
CA VAL A 1083 -15.91 38.97 -34.88
C VAL A 1083 -17.04 38.21 -35.58
N GLY A 1084 -18.22 38.81 -35.74
CA GLY A 1084 -19.34 38.26 -36.52
C GLY A 1084 -20.07 37.07 -35.89
N VAL A 1085 -20.12 36.94 -34.55
CA VAL A 1085 -20.80 35.84 -33.85
C VAL A 1085 -21.78 36.33 -32.79
N LEU A 1086 -22.85 35.57 -32.56
CA LEU A 1086 -23.77 35.82 -31.45
C LEU A 1086 -23.14 35.31 -30.13
N PRO A 1087 -22.92 36.18 -29.13
CA PRO A 1087 -22.36 35.76 -27.85
C PRO A 1087 -23.35 34.93 -27.03
N LEU A 1088 -22.82 34.03 -26.20
CA LEU A 1088 -23.56 33.35 -25.15
C LEU A 1088 -23.63 34.28 -23.93
N VAL A 1089 -24.81 34.80 -23.61
CA VAL A 1089 -25.03 35.72 -22.50
C VAL A 1089 -26.11 35.22 -21.54
N GLU A 1090 -26.02 35.64 -20.28
CA GLU A 1090 -27.01 35.34 -19.23
C GLU A 1090 -27.32 33.84 -19.15
N GLU A 1091 -28.59 33.41 -19.11
CA GLU A 1091 -28.96 32.00 -18.91
C GLU A 1091 -28.43 31.06 -20.02
N LYS A 1092 -28.01 31.58 -21.17
CA LYS A 1092 -27.47 30.78 -22.29
C LYS A 1092 -25.98 30.46 -22.15
N ALA A 1093 -25.27 31.15 -21.26
CA ALA A 1093 -23.84 30.97 -21.04
C ALA A 1093 -23.55 29.77 -20.12
N THR A 1094 -24.08 28.59 -20.45
CA THR A 1094 -23.95 27.39 -19.61
C THR A 1094 -22.64 26.64 -19.83
N LYS A 1095 -22.19 25.90 -18.80
CA LYS A 1095 -20.99 25.05 -18.88
C LYS A 1095 -21.05 24.07 -20.05
N GLN A 1096 -22.21 23.45 -20.26
CA GLN A 1096 -22.42 22.52 -21.36
C GLN A 1096 -22.27 23.22 -22.73
N ALA A 1097 -22.92 24.36 -22.94
CA ALA A 1097 -22.85 25.09 -24.21
C ALA A 1097 -21.43 25.57 -24.55
N VAL A 1098 -20.64 25.91 -23.52
CA VAL A 1098 -19.23 26.26 -23.67
C VAL A 1098 -18.41 25.03 -24.08
N LEU A 1099 -18.48 23.93 -23.33
CA LEU A 1099 -17.68 22.73 -23.58
C LEU A 1099 -17.99 22.07 -24.93
N GLU A 1100 -19.23 22.13 -25.41
CA GLU A 1100 -19.62 21.61 -26.74
C GLU A 1100 -18.97 22.37 -27.90
N ARG A 1101 -18.64 23.66 -27.73
CA ARG A 1101 -18.12 24.54 -28.78
C ARG A 1101 -16.62 24.79 -28.71
N ILE A 1102 -16.00 24.56 -27.55
CA ILE A 1102 -14.61 24.95 -27.26
C ILE A 1102 -13.58 24.27 -28.15
N SER A 1103 -13.91 23.10 -28.70
CA SER A 1103 -13.02 22.26 -29.51
C SER A 1103 -13.07 22.56 -31.01
N SER A 1104 -13.90 23.50 -31.48
CA SER A 1104 -14.11 23.76 -32.92
C SER A 1104 -13.80 25.18 -33.37
N VAL A 1105 -13.49 26.09 -32.44
CA VAL A 1105 -13.30 27.52 -32.73
C VAL A 1105 -11.83 27.95 -32.68
N SER A 1106 -11.50 29.00 -33.43
CA SER A 1106 -10.18 29.64 -33.48
C SER A 1106 -9.98 30.67 -32.36
N LEU A 1107 -11.07 31.34 -31.95
CA LEU A 1107 -11.09 32.33 -30.87
C LEU A 1107 -12.08 31.94 -29.78
N ILE A 1108 -11.67 32.05 -28.53
CA ILE A 1108 -12.56 31.96 -27.36
C ILE A 1108 -12.41 33.24 -26.54
N HIS A 1109 -13.51 33.86 -26.12
CA HIS A 1109 -13.52 35.05 -25.26
C HIS A 1109 -14.48 34.85 -24.09
N PHE A 1110 -13.98 35.03 -22.87
CA PHE A 1110 -14.77 35.02 -21.64
C PHE A 1110 -14.77 36.40 -20.99
N ALA A 1111 -15.95 36.98 -20.79
CA ALA A 1111 -16.20 38.13 -19.93
C ALA A 1111 -17.14 37.69 -18.80
N ALA A 1112 -16.58 37.23 -17.68
CA ALA A 1112 -17.33 36.59 -16.59
C ALA A 1112 -16.63 36.76 -15.23
N HIS A 1113 -17.29 36.33 -14.16
CA HIS A 1113 -16.67 36.19 -12.83
C HIS A 1113 -15.57 35.12 -12.83
N GLY A 1114 -14.44 35.44 -12.21
CA GLY A 1114 -13.30 34.55 -12.04
C GLY A 1114 -13.04 34.26 -10.57
N ASN A 1115 -12.66 33.04 -10.23
CA ASN A 1115 -12.25 32.69 -8.88
C ASN A 1115 -10.83 33.22 -8.59
N ALA A 1116 -10.63 33.89 -7.44
CA ALA A 1116 -9.35 34.51 -7.11
C ALA A 1116 -8.22 33.52 -6.70
N GLU A 1117 -8.54 32.27 -6.42
CA GLU A 1117 -7.55 31.26 -6.02
C GLU A 1117 -6.98 30.52 -7.24
N ARG A 1118 -7.85 30.10 -8.17
CA ARG A 1118 -7.46 29.25 -9.32
C ARG A 1118 -7.84 29.80 -10.70
N GLY A 1119 -8.48 30.96 -10.75
CA GLY A 1119 -8.94 31.58 -12.00
C GLY A 1119 -10.15 30.90 -12.64
N GLU A 1120 -10.77 29.91 -11.99
CA GLU A 1120 -11.95 29.18 -12.51
C GLU A 1120 -13.09 30.15 -12.88
N ILE A 1121 -13.85 29.84 -13.94
CA ILE A 1121 -14.78 30.80 -14.54
C ILE A 1121 -16.22 30.42 -14.20
N ALA A 1122 -16.99 31.37 -13.64
CA ALA A 1122 -18.40 31.15 -13.36
C ALA A 1122 -19.23 31.21 -14.66
N LEU A 1123 -20.10 30.24 -14.85
CA LEU A 1123 -21.02 30.04 -15.96
C LEU A 1123 -22.45 29.83 -15.45
N SER A 1124 -23.45 29.96 -16.31
CA SER A 1124 -24.83 29.72 -15.91
C SER A 1124 -25.10 28.25 -15.62
N PRO A 1125 -25.79 27.92 -14.52
CA PRO A 1125 -26.22 26.55 -14.27
C PRO A 1125 -27.24 26.10 -15.33
N ASN A 1126 -27.24 24.80 -15.66
CA ASN A 1126 -28.26 24.25 -16.55
C ASN A 1126 -29.67 24.36 -15.93
N PRO A 1127 -30.73 24.62 -16.72
CA PRO A 1127 -32.09 24.68 -16.20
C PRO A 1127 -32.51 23.33 -15.61
N CYS A 1128 -32.73 23.26 -14.30
CA CYS A 1128 -33.21 22.05 -13.63
C CYS A 1128 -34.70 22.22 -13.26
N PRO A 1129 -35.61 21.34 -13.72
CA PRO A 1129 -37.06 21.53 -13.54
C PRO A 1129 -37.55 21.59 -12.07
N ASN A 1130 -36.77 21.08 -11.10
CA ASN A 1130 -37.24 20.82 -9.73
C ASN A 1130 -36.42 21.46 -8.59
N SER A 1131 -35.53 22.42 -8.84
CA SER A 1131 -34.80 23.12 -7.76
C SER A 1131 -35.02 24.63 -7.84
N GLN A 1132 -35.98 25.16 -7.07
CA GLN A 1132 -36.17 26.60 -6.91
C GLN A 1132 -35.57 27.15 -5.59
N THR A 1133 -34.95 26.31 -4.76
CA THR A 1133 -34.54 26.71 -3.40
C THR A 1133 -33.18 26.20 -2.90
N ALA A 1134 -32.45 25.36 -3.65
CA ALA A 1134 -31.11 24.92 -3.27
C ALA A 1134 -30.04 25.59 -4.16
N LEU A 1135 -28.98 26.13 -3.54
CA LEU A 1135 -27.75 26.51 -4.23
C LEU A 1135 -27.25 25.29 -5.04
N PRO A 1136 -27.14 25.38 -6.38
CA PRO A 1136 -26.59 24.29 -7.17
C PRO A 1136 -25.11 24.07 -6.77
N PRO A 1137 -24.63 22.82 -6.83
CA PRO A 1137 -23.28 22.49 -6.43
C PRO A 1137 -22.25 23.20 -7.33
N LYS A 1138 -21.04 23.44 -6.83
CA LYS A 1138 -19.99 24.22 -7.52
C LYS A 1138 -19.73 23.72 -8.94
N GLU A 1139 -19.79 22.41 -9.12
CA GLU A 1139 -19.58 21.68 -10.37
C GLU A 1139 -20.60 22.03 -11.45
N ALA A 1140 -21.79 22.50 -11.06
CA ALA A 1140 -22.88 22.82 -11.98
C ALA A 1140 -22.73 24.21 -12.64
N TYR A 1141 -21.99 25.13 -12.02
CA TYR A 1141 -21.86 26.52 -12.49
C TYR A 1141 -20.41 26.98 -12.66
N MET A 1142 -19.40 26.23 -12.21
CA MET A 1142 -17.99 26.58 -12.42
C MET A 1142 -17.38 25.79 -13.58
N LEU A 1143 -16.71 26.49 -14.50
CA LEU A 1143 -15.78 25.89 -15.44
C LEU A 1143 -14.43 25.72 -14.74
N THR A 1144 -14.11 24.49 -14.40
CA THR A 1144 -12.91 24.12 -13.64
C THR A 1144 -11.73 23.78 -14.57
N MET A 1145 -10.52 23.70 -14.01
CA MET A 1145 -9.36 23.19 -14.74
C MET A 1145 -9.60 21.77 -15.27
N ALA A 1146 -10.22 20.90 -14.47
CA ALA A 1146 -10.52 19.53 -14.84
C ALA A 1146 -11.50 19.44 -16.03
N ASP A 1147 -12.49 20.33 -16.09
CA ASP A 1147 -13.40 20.42 -17.24
C ASP A 1147 -12.64 20.78 -18.53
N VAL A 1148 -11.75 21.76 -18.47
CA VAL A 1148 -10.95 22.21 -19.62
C VAL A 1148 -9.94 21.13 -20.05
N SER A 1149 -9.28 20.44 -19.11
CA SER A 1149 -8.29 19.38 -19.41
C SER A 1149 -8.88 18.16 -20.14
N ARG A 1150 -10.18 17.91 -19.98
CA ARG A 1150 -10.90 16.79 -20.63
C ARG A 1150 -11.26 17.07 -22.09
N VAL A 1151 -11.27 18.33 -22.51
CA VAL A 1151 -11.61 18.73 -23.88
C VAL A 1151 -10.35 19.05 -24.69
N LYS A 1152 -10.39 18.73 -25.98
CA LYS A 1152 -9.33 19.10 -26.92
C LYS A 1152 -9.57 20.52 -27.41
N VAL A 1153 -8.87 21.49 -26.85
CA VAL A 1153 -8.97 22.90 -27.27
C VAL A 1153 -8.18 23.07 -28.57
N ARG A 1154 -8.82 23.66 -29.58
CA ARG A 1154 -8.22 23.97 -30.89
C ARG A 1154 -8.04 25.46 -31.13
N ALA A 1155 -8.33 26.30 -30.16
CA ALA A 1155 -8.26 27.75 -30.29
C ALA A 1155 -6.81 28.24 -30.46
N LYS A 1156 -6.61 29.18 -31.38
CA LYS A 1156 -5.37 29.95 -31.49
C LYS A 1156 -5.27 30.97 -30.36
N LEU A 1157 -6.38 31.59 -29.97
CA LEU A 1157 -6.41 32.57 -28.90
C LEU A 1157 -7.58 32.33 -27.95
N VAL A 1158 -7.28 32.26 -26.66
CA VAL A 1158 -8.26 32.28 -25.57
C VAL A 1158 -8.09 33.59 -24.80
N VAL A 1159 -9.12 34.42 -24.73
CA VAL A 1159 -9.13 35.67 -23.98
C VAL A 1159 -9.94 35.47 -22.70
N LEU A 1160 -9.28 35.55 -21.55
CA LEU A 1160 -9.89 35.42 -20.23
C LEU A 1160 -10.03 36.80 -19.59
N SER A 1161 -11.03 37.56 -20.01
CA SER A 1161 -11.44 38.85 -19.44
C SER A 1161 -12.24 38.67 -18.14
N CYS A 1162 -11.70 37.82 -17.26
CA CYS A 1162 -12.21 37.55 -15.91
C CYS A 1162 -11.19 38.08 -14.92
N CYS A 1163 -11.62 38.78 -13.86
CA CYS A 1163 -10.68 39.21 -12.82
C CYS A 1163 -9.92 38.02 -12.27
N HIS A 1164 -8.63 38.19 -12.04
CA HIS A 1164 -7.76 37.14 -11.52
C HIS A 1164 -7.65 35.88 -12.42
N SER A 1165 -7.95 35.95 -13.72
CA SER A 1165 -7.79 34.80 -14.63
C SER A 1165 -6.33 34.37 -14.85
N GLY A 1166 -5.40 35.29 -14.66
CA GLY A 1166 -3.96 35.03 -14.60
C GLY A 1166 -3.47 34.69 -13.18
N SER A 1167 -4.36 34.72 -12.19
CA SER A 1167 -4.07 34.22 -10.85
C SER A 1167 -4.17 32.70 -10.81
N GLY A 1168 -3.47 32.12 -9.85
CA GLY A 1168 -3.46 30.69 -9.62
C GLY A 1168 -2.56 30.37 -8.44
N GLU A 1169 -2.53 29.10 -8.08
CA GLU A 1169 -1.66 28.59 -7.05
C GLU A 1169 -0.23 28.55 -7.60
N ILE A 1170 0.71 29.22 -6.93
CA ILE A 1170 2.10 29.26 -7.37
C ILE A 1170 2.82 28.05 -6.80
N ARG A 1171 3.24 27.17 -7.71
CA ARG A 1171 4.03 25.96 -7.44
C ARG A 1171 5.35 25.99 -8.23
N ALA A 1172 6.16 24.94 -8.07
CA ALA A 1172 7.44 24.69 -8.70
C ALA A 1172 7.38 24.91 -10.22
N GLU A 1173 6.31 24.40 -10.83
CA GLU A 1173 6.09 24.44 -12.27
C GLU A 1173 5.64 25.82 -12.81
N GLY A 1174 5.30 26.76 -11.93
CA GLY A 1174 4.70 28.06 -12.28
C GLY A 1174 3.30 28.24 -11.69
N VAL A 1175 2.43 28.90 -12.45
CA VAL A 1175 1.05 29.19 -12.00
C VAL A 1175 0.12 28.03 -12.37
N ILE A 1176 -0.41 27.35 -11.36
CA ILE A 1176 -1.44 26.32 -11.49
C ILE A 1176 -2.82 27.01 -11.42
N GLY A 1177 -3.42 27.23 -12.59
CA GLY A 1177 -4.71 27.90 -12.72
C GLY A 1177 -5.37 27.65 -14.09
N ILE A 1178 -6.52 28.26 -14.33
CA ILE A 1178 -7.31 28.03 -15.55
C ILE A 1178 -6.54 28.29 -16.84
N ALA A 1179 -5.63 29.28 -16.85
CA ALA A 1179 -4.82 29.62 -18.02
C ALA A 1179 -3.87 28.48 -18.41
N ARG A 1180 -3.26 27.82 -17.41
CA ARG A 1180 -2.46 26.61 -17.58
C ARG A 1180 -3.30 25.48 -18.15
N ALA A 1181 -4.54 25.31 -17.68
CA ALA A 1181 -5.44 24.27 -18.18
C ALA A 1181 -5.77 24.50 -19.67
N PHE A 1182 -6.03 25.73 -20.11
CA PHE A 1182 -6.26 26.02 -21.52
C PHE A 1182 -5.05 25.71 -22.41
N LEU A 1183 -3.85 26.12 -22.00
CA LEU A 1183 -2.60 25.77 -22.70
C LEU A 1183 -2.40 24.26 -22.76
N GLY A 1184 -2.54 23.58 -21.62
CA GLY A 1184 -2.41 22.12 -21.50
C GLY A 1184 -3.44 21.35 -22.32
N SER A 1185 -4.61 21.93 -22.58
CA SER A 1185 -5.64 21.36 -23.45
C SER A 1185 -5.44 21.62 -24.94
N GLY A 1186 -4.42 22.40 -25.31
CA GLY A 1186 -4.02 22.65 -26.69
C GLY A 1186 -4.29 24.08 -27.20
N ALA A 1187 -4.67 25.03 -26.34
CA ALA A 1187 -4.71 26.44 -26.76
C ALA A 1187 -3.31 26.94 -27.11
N ARG A 1188 -3.19 27.65 -28.24
CA ARG A 1188 -1.88 28.19 -28.67
C ARG A 1188 -1.41 29.37 -27.82
N SER A 1189 -2.36 30.21 -27.41
CA SER A 1189 -2.11 31.41 -26.61
C SER A 1189 -3.31 31.74 -25.74
N VAL A 1190 -3.05 32.29 -24.56
CA VAL A 1190 -4.06 32.73 -23.59
C VAL A 1190 -3.75 34.15 -23.12
N LEU A 1191 -4.69 35.08 -23.31
CA LEU A 1191 -4.63 36.44 -22.77
C LEU A 1191 -5.35 36.47 -21.42
N VAL A 1192 -4.66 36.89 -20.36
CA VAL A 1192 -5.17 36.81 -18.98
C VAL A 1192 -5.04 38.14 -18.25
N ALA A 1193 -5.93 38.37 -17.28
CA ALA A 1193 -5.88 39.50 -16.37
C ALA A 1193 -5.08 39.14 -15.10
N LEU A 1194 -4.10 39.95 -14.74
CA LEU A 1194 -3.25 39.73 -13.56
C LEU A 1194 -3.97 40.07 -12.24
N TRP A 1195 -4.89 41.04 -12.25
CA TRP A 1195 -5.67 41.51 -11.09
C TRP A 1195 -7.09 41.92 -11.47
N ALA A 1196 -7.88 42.41 -10.50
CA ALA A 1196 -9.21 42.95 -10.73
C ALA A 1196 -9.15 44.38 -11.32
N ILE A 1197 -9.89 44.64 -12.40
CA ILE A 1197 -9.76 45.85 -13.22
C ILE A 1197 -11.11 46.56 -13.25
N PRO A 1198 -11.17 47.91 -13.20
CA PRO A 1198 -12.41 48.64 -13.44
C PRO A 1198 -13.05 48.29 -14.79
N ASP A 1199 -14.37 48.14 -14.79
CA ASP A 1199 -15.15 47.73 -15.95
C ASP A 1199 -14.95 48.63 -17.18
N SER A 1200 -14.91 49.95 -16.98
CA SER A 1200 -14.71 50.93 -18.06
C SER A 1200 -13.32 50.86 -18.70
N ALA A 1201 -12.31 50.46 -17.94
CA ALA A 1201 -10.95 50.27 -18.44
C ALA A 1201 -10.83 48.97 -19.22
N THR A 1202 -11.47 47.89 -18.74
CA THR A 1202 -11.50 46.60 -19.43
C THR A 1202 -12.22 46.71 -20.77
N GLU A 1203 -13.39 47.37 -20.82
CA GLU A 1203 -14.16 47.61 -22.05
C GLU A 1203 -13.31 48.35 -23.11
N GLN A 1204 -12.63 49.42 -22.72
CA GLN A 1204 -11.79 50.22 -23.62
C GLN A 1204 -10.57 49.44 -24.11
N LEU A 1205 -9.88 48.73 -23.22
CA LEU A 1205 -8.73 47.91 -23.59
C LEU A 1205 -9.13 46.80 -24.56
N MET A 1206 -10.22 46.08 -24.29
CA MET A 1206 -10.71 45.01 -25.15
C MET A 1206 -11.21 45.52 -26.50
N SER A 1207 -11.89 46.66 -26.54
CA SER A 1207 -12.28 47.30 -27.79
C SER A 1207 -11.08 47.59 -28.68
N ARG A 1208 -10.03 48.24 -28.13
CA ARG A 1208 -8.80 48.54 -28.90
C ARG A 1208 -8.02 47.29 -29.27
N PHE A 1209 -7.99 46.29 -28.40
CA PHE A 1209 -7.36 45.01 -28.67
C PHE A 1209 -8.00 44.32 -29.87
N TYR A 1210 -9.33 44.19 -29.90
CA TYR A 1210 -10.03 43.51 -31.00
C TYR A 1210 -10.03 44.33 -32.30
N GLU A 1211 -10.11 45.66 -32.25
CA GLU A 1211 -9.95 46.52 -33.43
C GLU A 1211 -8.65 46.20 -34.18
N HIS A 1212 -7.51 46.24 -33.47
CA HIS A 1212 -6.21 45.94 -34.07
C HIS A 1212 -6.06 44.47 -34.48
N LEU A 1213 -6.69 43.54 -33.76
CA LEU A 1213 -6.65 42.11 -34.08
C LEU A 1213 -7.38 41.81 -35.40
N ILE A 1214 -8.50 42.48 -35.66
CA ILE A 1214 -9.29 42.34 -36.90
C ILE A 1214 -8.63 43.06 -38.08
N GLU A 1215 -7.90 44.15 -37.83
CA GLU A 1215 -7.05 44.83 -38.83
C GLU A 1215 -5.84 43.98 -39.31
N GLY A 1216 -5.69 42.76 -38.79
CA GLY A 1216 -4.63 41.82 -39.16
C GLY A 1216 -3.39 41.90 -38.26
N GLY A 1217 -3.46 42.62 -37.14
CA GLY A 1217 -2.48 42.59 -36.07
C GLY A 1217 -2.36 41.19 -35.45
N SER A 1218 -1.19 40.88 -34.89
CA SER A 1218 -1.05 39.71 -34.03
C SER A 1218 -1.51 40.02 -32.60
N ALA A 1219 -1.81 39.00 -31.81
CA ALA A 1219 -2.27 39.19 -30.43
C ALA A 1219 -1.29 40.03 -29.59
N SER A 1220 0.03 39.84 -29.75
CA SER A 1220 1.04 40.65 -29.05
C SER A 1220 1.02 42.12 -29.48
N GLU A 1221 0.87 42.37 -30.79
CA GLU A 1221 0.81 43.71 -31.37
C GLU A 1221 -0.45 44.44 -30.95
N SER A 1222 -1.60 43.77 -31.05
CA SER A 1222 -2.90 44.31 -30.65
C SER A 1222 -2.92 44.69 -29.17
N LEU A 1223 -2.34 43.85 -28.30
CA LEU A 1223 -2.24 44.17 -26.87
C LEU A 1223 -1.32 45.38 -26.64
N HIS A 1224 -0.16 45.41 -27.30
CA HIS A 1224 0.77 46.53 -27.17
C HIS A 1224 0.15 47.86 -27.62
N GLN A 1225 -0.55 47.89 -28.76
CA GLN A 1225 -1.23 49.10 -29.23
C GLN A 1225 -2.39 49.50 -28.31
N ALA A 1226 -3.16 48.55 -27.79
CA ALA A 1226 -4.22 48.84 -26.82
C ALA A 1226 -3.65 49.48 -25.54
N MET A 1227 -2.59 48.92 -24.97
CA MET A 1227 -1.91 49.50 -23.79
C MET A 1227 -1.35 50.90 -24.08
N LYS A 1228 -0.74 51.09 -25.26
CA LYS A 1228 -0.21 52.39 -25.70
C LYS A 1228 -1.32 53.43 -25.87
N TRP A 1229 -2.48 53.02 -26.38
CA TRP A 1229 -3.65 53.89 -26.50
C TRP A 1229 -4.17 54.30 -25.13
N MET A 1230 -4.32 53.35 -24.20
CA MET A 1230 -4.79 53.61 -22.83
C MET A 1230 -3.91 54.65 -22.12
N ARG A 1231 -2.58 54.49 -22.17
CA ARG A 1231 -1.61 55.44 -21.59
C ARG A 1231 -1.72 56.88 -22.10
N LYS A 1232 -2.20 57.07 -23.34
CA LYS A 1232 -2.32 58.40 -23.99
C LYS A 1232 -3.69 59.06 -23.80
N ASN A 1233 -4.64 58.34 -23.20
CA ASN A 1233 -6.02 58.76 -22.99
C ASN A 1233 -6.31 58.88 -21.47
N PRO A 1234 -7.52 59.24 -21.00
CA PRO A 1234 -7.80 59.52 -19.59
C PRO A 1234 -7.53 58.39 -18.58
N LEU A 1235 -7.16 57.19 -19.06
CA LEU A 1235 -6.87 55.99 -18.28
C LEU A 1235 -5.36 55.72 -18.22
N ASN A 1236 -4.62 56.60 -17.54
CA ASN A 1236 -3.15 56.56 -17.48
C ASN A 1236 -2.59 55.81 -16.26
N LYS A 1237 -3.45 55.27 -15.38
CA LYS A 1237 -3.01 54.53 -14.19
C LYS A 1237 -2.49 53.15 -14.58
N ILE A 1238 -1.36 52.73 -13.99
CA ILE A 1238 -0.75 51.42 -14.26
C ILE A 1238 -1.72 50.27 -13.99
N SER A 1239 -2.60 50.39 -12.98
CA SER A 1239 -3.69 49.43 -12.69
C SER A 1239 -4.62 49.16 -13.86
N GLU A 1240 -4.79 50.13 -14.75
CA GLU A 1240 -5.79 50.09 -15.81
C GLU A 1240 -5.20 49.53 -17.11
N TRP A 1241 -3.99 49.93 -17.47
CA TRP A 1241 -3.39 49.57 -18.76
C TRP A 1241 -2.39 48.40 -18.71
N ALA A 1242 -1.75 48.11 -17.57
CA ALA A 1242 -0.75 47.04 -17.46
C ALA A 1242 -1.34 45.70 -16.95
N SER A 1243 -2.66 45.59 -16.98
CA SER A 1243 -3.43 44.57 -16.29
C SER A 1243 -3.56 43.23 -17.03
N PHE A 1244 -3.34 43.23 -18.34
CA PHE A 1244 -3.40 42.02 -19.17
C PHE A 1244 -2.02 41.56 -19.63
N THR A 1245 -1.81 40.25 -19.68
CA THR A 1245 -0.60 39.64 -20.24
C THR A 1245 -0.93 38.49 -21.17
N LEU A 1246 -0.18 38.36 -22.25
CA LEU A 1246 -0.32 37.29 -23.23
C LEU A 1246 0.64 36.14 -22.88
N ILE A 1247 0.08 34.95 -22.64
CA ILE A 1247 0.83 33.73 -22.34
C ILE A 1247 0.78 32.78 -23.54
N GLY A 1248 1.93 32.30 -24.03
CA GLY A 1248 2.02 31.36 -25.14
C GLY A 1248 2.63 31.97 -26.41
N ASP A 1249 2.23 31.48 -27.58
CA ASP A 1249 2.78 31.97 -28.85
C ASP A 1249 2.20 33.33 -29.27
N ASP A 1250 2.80 34.01 -30.25
CA ASP A 1250 2.15 35.15 -30.92
C ASP A 1250 1.30 34.65 -32.09
N VAL A 1251 0.00 34.97 -32.08
CA VAL A 1251 -0.99 34.41 -33.01
C VAL A 1251 -1.69 35.50 -33.80
N ARG A 1252 -2.05 35.17 -35.04
CA ARG A 1252 -2.95 35.95 -35.89
C ARG A 1252 -4.24 35.18 -36.11
N LEU A 1253 -5.33 35.91 -36.19
CA LEU A 1253 -6.66 35.36 -36.48
C LEU A 1253 -7.10 35.86 -37.86
N GLU A 1254 -7.75 34.98 -38.60
CA GLU A 1254 -8.45 35.30 -39.83
C GLU A 1254 -9.94 35.26 -39.47
N PHE A 1255 -10.64 36.38 -39.65
CA PHE A 1255 -12.04 36.55 -39.30
C PHE A 1255 -12.94 36.52 -40.54
#